data_AF-A0ABD2LRY7-F1
#
_entry.id   AF-A0ABD2LRY7-F1
#
_cell.length_a   1.000
_cell.length_b   1.000
_cell.length_c   1.000
_cell.angle_alpha   90.00
_cell.angle_beta   90.00
_cell.angle_gamma   90.00
#
_symmetry.space_group_name_H-M   'P 1'
#
loop_
_entity.id
_entity.type
_entity.pdbx_description
1 polymer ?
#
loop_
_entity_poly.entity_id
_entity_poly.type
_entity_poly.pdbx_seq_one_letter_code
_entity_poly.pdbx_strand_id
1 'polypeptide(L)'
;MVLHFLKKECITAAIPYLEHVIYEWSDESPHFHGELLEQYVLRCKTLLSQFLHSLSSPSIGVPSFVAEDDELSILRRKLQYFLMTDQHYSIESARNLIGEDQNLMEERAIIMGKLGQHLNALKIYTEILMDFNGAERHCQTYYDERNASTRNIFFDLFHYYIKGEMPQKEVIQIESEYEIRRKPNISEALKLFKRHPTKIDTVGAFALIPPTTAFNRICEAVKALFESLNNQLASTNLIISFTNLVIRRTKNRLDELKRQRISITENVECSICRKRIMNSAFVRNRDHSFAHFFCYKNKMDDIREKKFNLSMSENDVFVTPTVLEQNKIERLIADKRRIWAKAQGAELQRRLHIDYVLRSLSGLSAAYSGMDASRTWFCYWALHSLQMLGHKLEKHLLSKVVSFIGCCQTESGGYGGGPGQMPHLATTYASVMSLITIGTDEALASIDRKSLRNFILTMRQPNGSFTIHKGGESDVRAVYCALSVASICELPGQEQLFGDTAAWITRCQTYEGGFGGEPNCEAHSGYTFCALASLALLRKAHLVNRDAVLKWLVNRQMSSEGGFQGRANKLVDGCYSYWNTACFSALDSSAVNDQSSQFQPFSKLFDTSALQSYVLEACQAPSGGLRDKPDKSPDLYHTCYTLSGLSVSQFYSDGILNGNQNNVESVHPIYNVHIDAYSKAQRYFKA
;
A
#
# COMPACT_ATOMS: atom_id res chain seq x y z
N MET A 1 33.87 1.92 -39.98
CA MET A 1 34.79 1.78 -41.13
C MET A 1 34.76 0.37 -41.72
N VAL A 2 34.98 -0.69 -40.93
CA VAL A 2 34.94 -2.10 -41.39
C VAL A 2 33.55 -2.50 -41.92
N LEU A 3 32.48 -2.24 -41.17
CA LEU A 3 31.11 -2.53 -41.63
C LEU A 3 30.74 -1.84 -42.95
N HIS A 4 31.13 -0.58 -43.13
CA HIS A 4 30.87 0.18 -44.36
C HIS A 4 31.59 -0.42 -45.57
N PHE A 5 32.82 -0.92 -45.39
CA PHE A 5 33.56 -1.64 -46.42
C PHE A 5 32.88 -2.97 -46.77
N LEU A 6 32.47 -3.75 -45.77
CA LEU A 6 31.80 -5.04 -45.97
C LEU A 6 30.45 -4.90 -46.70
N LYS A 7 29.62 -3.90 -46.34
CA LYS A 7 28.34 -3.64 -47.03
C LYS A 7 28.52 -3.28 -48.52
N LYS A 8 29.69 -2.80 -48.94
CA LYS A 8 29.95 -2.34 -50.31
C LYS A 8 30.68 -3.39 -51.16
N GLU A 9 31.74 -3.98 -50.62
CA GLU A 9 32.68 -4.80 -51.38
C GLU A 9 32.56 -6.31 -51.08
N CYS A 10 31.95 -6.70 -49.95
CA CYS A 10 31.82 -8.10 -49.54
C CYS A 10 30.53 -8.35 -48.75
N ILE A 11 29.39 -8.21 -49.43
CA ILE A 11 28.04 -8.25 -48.84
C ILE A 11 27.77 -9.53 -48.05
N THR A 12 28.31 -10.68 -48.50
CA THR A 12 28.13 -11.98 -47.84
C THR A 12 28.82 -12.08 -46.47
N ALA A 13 29.84 -11.26 -46.21
CA ALA A 13 30.56 -11.23 -44.93
C ALA A 13 29.96 -10.25 -43.91
N ALA A 14 28.97 -9.43 -44.31
CA ALA A 14 28.37 -8.43 -43.43
C ALA A 14 27.61 -9.05 -42.24
N ILE A 15 26.81 -10.10 -42.47
CA ILE A 15 26.07 -10.81 -41.41
C ILE A 15 27.03 -11.50 -40.43
N PRO A 16 27.99 -12.35 -40.86
CA PRO A 16 28.94 -13.00 -39.94
C PRO A 16 29.77 -12.01 -39.12
N TYR A 17 30.16 -10.87 -39.71
CA TYR A 17 30.88 -9.83 -38.99
C TYR A 17 30.02 -9.20 -37.88
N LEU A 18 28.77 -8.85 -38.19
CA LEU A 18 27.85 -8.27 -37.21
C LEU A 18 27.47 -9.27 -36.10
N GLU A 19 27.25 -10.55 -36.45
CA GLU A 19 27.06 -11.64 -35.47
C GLU A 19 28.26 -11.75 -34.52
N HIS A 20 29.49 -11.66 -35.02
CA HIS A 20 30.69 -11.71 -34.17
C HIS A 20 30.78 -10.51 -33.22
N VAL A 21 30.51 -9.30 -33.71
CA VAL A 21 30.52 -8.08 -32.88
C VAL A 21 29.47 -8.18 -31.76
N ILE A 22 28.27 -8.66 -32.07
CA ILE A 22 27.17 -8.71 -31.11
C ILE A 22 27.32 -9.87 -30.13
N TYR A 23 27.57 -11.09 -30.61
CA TYR A 23 27.53 -12.29 -29.77
C TYR A 23 28.87 -12.65 -29.13
N GLU A 24 30.00 -12.45 -29.84
CA GLU A 24 31.32 -12.80 -29.32
C GLU A 24 31.96 -11.63 -28.57
N TRP A 25 31.78 -10.39 -29.05
CA TRP A 25 32.30 -9.21 -28.36
C TRP A 25 31.32 -8.58 -27.38
N SER A 26 30.07 -9.05 -27.35
CA SER A 26 29.02 -8.56 -26.44
C SER A 26 28.79 -7.05 -26.54
N ASP A 27 28.84 -6.50 -27.76
CA ASP A 27 28.61 -5.06 -27.99
C ASP A 27 27.09 -4.73 -27.92
N GLU A 28 26.72 -3.79 -27.05
CA GLU A 28 25.33 -3.38 -26.79
C GLU A 28 24.90 -2.16 -27.63
N SER A 29 25.74 -1.66 -28.53
CA SER A 29 25.49 -0.41 -29.28
C SER A 29 24.31 -0.56 -30.24
N PRO A 30 23.21 0.22 -30.08
CA PRO A 30 21.99 0.10 -30.90
C PRO A 30 22.21 0.15 -32.41
N HIS A 31 23.28 0.83 -32.85
CA HIS A 31 23.65 0.93 -34.26
C HIS A 31 23.96 -0.44 -34.88
N PHE A 32 24.80 -1.27 -34.25
CA PHE A 32 25.17 -2.57 -34.82
C PHE A 32 23.99 -3.55 -34.84
N HIS A 33 23.15 -3.51 -33.81
CA HIS A 33 21.93 -4.31 -33.71
C HIS A 33 20.89 -3.92 -34.77
N GLY A 34 20.71 -2.61 -35.02
CA GLY A 34 19.86 -2.12 -36.10
C GLY A 34 20.37 -2.52 -37.50
N GLU A 35 21.69 -2.47 -37.71
CA GLU A 35 22.32 -2.88 -38.97
C GLU A 35 22.20 -4.40 -39.22
N LEU A 36 22.36 -5.23 -38.18
CA LEU A 36 22.18 -6.69 -38.29
C LEU A 36 20.73 -7.02 -38.67
N LEU A 37 19.76 -6.35 -38.03
CA LEU A 37 18.35 -6.49 -38.37
C LEU A 37 18.06 -6.16 -39.83
N GLU A 38 18.59 -5.04 -40.34
CA GLU A 38 18.42 -4.65 -41.75
C GLU A 38 18.98 -5.72 -42.70
N GLN A 39 20.18 -6.22 -42.42
CA GLN A 39 20.82 -7.25 -43.24
C GLN A 39 20.08 -8.59 -43.22
N TYR A 40 19.59 -9.03 -42.06
CA TYR A 40 18.76 -10.23 -41.96
C TYR A 40 17.47 -10.10 -42.78
N VAL A 41 16.73 -9.00 -42.63
CA VAL A 41 15.46 -8.80 -43.34
C VAL A 41 15.70 -8.72 -44.86
N LEU A 42 16.71 -7.97 -45.31
CA LEU A 42 17.02 -7.82 -46.72
C LEU A 42 17.41 -9.15 -47.38
N ARG A 43 18.26 -9.93 -46.72
CA ARG A 43 18.70 -11.24 -47.21
C ARG A 43 17.56 -12.26 -47.21
N CYS A 44 16.70 -12.27 -46.17
CA CYS A 44 15.47 -13.08 -46.16
C CYS A 44 14.55 -12.74 -47.33
N LYS A 45 14.26 -11.45 -47.58
CA LYS A 45 13.42 -11.02 -48.70
C LYS A 45 14.00 -11.42 -50.06
N THR A 46 15.32 -11.34 -50.21
CA THR A 46 16.04 -11.70 -51.45
C THR A 46 15.97 -13.20 -51.72
N LEU A 47 16.25 -14.03 -50.72
CA LEU A 47 16.17 -15.49 -50.85
C LEU A 47 14.73 -15.95 -51.10
N LEU A 48 13.76 -15.28 -50.47
CA LEU A 48 12.35 -15.58 -50.64
C LEU A 48 11.82 -15.21 -52.02
N SER A 49 12.25 -14.08 -52.60
CA SER A 49 11.88 -13.73 -53.99
C SER A 49 12.48 -14.70 -54.99
N GLN A 50 13.74 -15.12 -54.79
CA GLN A 50 14.39 -16.15 -55.60
C GLN A 50 13.64 -17.49 -55.53
N PHE A 51 13.21 -17.88 -54.33
CA PHE A 51 12.41 -19.09 -54.12
C PHE A 51 11.04 -19.01 -54.81
N LEU A 52 10.31 -17.90 -54.65
CA LEU A 52 9.00 -17.72 -55.29
C LEU A 52 9.08 -17.73 -56.81
N HIS A 53 10.15 -17.18 -57.40
CA HIS A 53 10.39 -17.25 -58.85
C HIS A 53 10.69 -18.66 -59.38
N SER A 54 11.08 -19.60 -58.51
CA SER A 54 11.34 -21.00 -58.89
C SER A 54 10.07 -21.88 -58.92
N LEU A 55 8.94 -21.40 -58.41
CA LEU A 55 7.68 -22.14 -58.33
C LEU A 55 6.77 -21.84 -59.54
N SER A 56 6.39 -22.88 -60.28
CA SER A 56 5.64 -22.76 -61.56
C SER A 56 4.14 -22.46 -61.43
N SER A 57 3.61 -22.22 -60.22
CA SER A 57 2.24 -21.73 -59.99
C SER A 57 2.10 -21.15 -58.58
N PRO A 58 1.57 -19.92 -58.41
CA PRO A 58 1.36 -19.32 -57.09
C PRO A 58 0.07 -19.87 -56.49
N SER A 59 0.17 -20.90 -55.65
CA SER A 59 -0.90 -21.22 -54.72
C SER A 59 -0.70 -20.40 -53.44
N ILE A 60 -1.80 -19.77 -53.00
CA ILE A 60 -1.86 -18.89 -51.83
C ILE A 60 -1.42 -19.68 -50.59
N GLY A 61 -0.39 -19.17 -49.91
CA GLY A 61 0.20 -19.73 -48.70
C GLY A 61 1.40 -20.60 -49.00
N VAL A 62 2.61 -20.06 -48.80
CA VAL A 62 3.84 -20.87 -48.76
C VAL A 62 3.66 -21.90 -47.64
N PRO A 63 3.61 -23.22 -47.93
CA PRO A 63 3.50 -24.23 -46.89
C PRO A 63 4.72 -24.14 -45.96
N SER A 64 4.49 -24.33 -44.66
CA SER A 64 5.50 -24.38 -43.58
C SER A 64 6.48 -25.57 -43.68
N PHE A 65 6.90 -25.95 -44.89
CA PHE A 65 7.82 -27.05 -45.15
C PHE A 65 8.80 -26.64 -46.27
N VAL A 66 9.68 -25.71 -45.94
CA VAL A 66 10.99 -25.64 -46.58
C VAL A 66 11.88 -26.60 -45.79
N ALA A 67 12.64 -27.46 -46.46
CA ALA A 67 13.53 -28.45 -45.84
C ALA A 67 14.34 -27.83 -44.68
N GLU A 68 14.56 -28.60 -43.60
CA GLU A 68 15.13 -28.10 -42.34
C GLU A 68 16.51 -27.41 -42.51
N ASP A 69 17.21 -27.70 -43.62
CA ASP A 69 18.60 -27.31 -43.90
C ASP A 69 18.81 -26.28 -45.03
N ASP A 70 17.76 -25.61 -45.53
CA ASP A 70 17.95 -24.55 -46.55
C ASP A 70 18.42 -23.21 -45.92
N GLU A 71 19.22 -22.44 -46.67
CA GLU A 71 19.84 -21.16 -46.24
C GLU A 71 18.77 -20.17 -45.75
N LEU A 72 17.62 -20.12 -46.44
CA LEU A 72 16.49 -19.27 -46.07
C LEU A 72 15.89 -19.67 -44.71
N SER A 73 15.68 -20.96 -44.47
CA SER A 73 15.12 -21.49 -43.21
C SER A 73 16.02 -21.19 -42.02
N ILE A 74 17.34 -21.36 -42.18
CA ILE A 74 18.33 -21.05 -41.15
C ILE A 74 18.31 -19.54 -40.84
N LEU A 75 18.31 -18.71 -41.88
CA LEU A 75 18.35 -17.26 -41.71
C LEU A 75 17.07 -16.72 -41.08
N ARG A 76 15.89 -17.25 -41.43
CA ARG A 76 14.63 -16.90 -40.78
C ARG A 76 14.63 -17.26 -39.30
N ARG A 77 15.11 -18.45 -38.92
CA ARG A 77 15.24 -18.83 -37.50
C ARG A 77 16.17 -17.88 -36.75
N LYS A 78 17.30 -17.49 -37.35
CA LYS A 78 18.22 -16.49 -36.77
C LYS A 78 17.55 -15.13 -36.58
N LEU A 79 16.81 -14.66 -37.59
CA LEU A 79 16.05 -13.40 -37.53
C LEU A 79 14.97 -13.47 -36.44
N GLN A 80 14.19 -14.54 -36.38
CA GLN A 80 13.15 -14.73 -35.36
C GLN A 80 13.73 -14.75 -33.95
N TYR A 81 14.82 -15.51 -33.74
CA TYR A 81 15.53 -15.54 -32.46
C TYR A 81 16.04 -14.15 -32.07
N PHE A 82 16.72 -13.45 -32.99
CA PHE A 82 17.19 -12.08 -32.78
C PHE A 82 16.05 -11.14 -32.40
N LEU A 83 14.93 -11.17 -33.13
CA LEU A 83 13.75 -10.37 -32.84
C LEU A 83 13.12 -10.70 -31.48
N MET A 84 13.25 -11.92 -30.97
CA MET A 84 12.73 -12.31 -29.66
C MET A 84 13.65 -11.89 -28.52
N THR A 85 14.97 -12.11 -28.66
CA THR A 85 15.91 -12.00 -27.55
C THR A 85 16.59 -10.65 -27.44
N ASP A 86 16.87 -9.98 -28.56
CA ASP A 86 17.62 -8.74 -28.52
C ASP A 86 16.76 -7.56 -28.04
N GLN A 87 17.39 -6.66 -27.27
CA GLN A 87 16.75 -5.50 -26.63
C GLN A 87 17.28 -4.16 -27.18
N HIS A 88 18.25 -4.16 -28.09
CA HIS A 88 19.03 -2.98 -28.47
C HIS A 88 18.62 -2.40 -29.83
N TYR A 89 17.92 -3.15 -30.68
CA TYR A 89 17.36 -2.62 -31.94
C TYR A 89 16.05 -1.83 -31.71
N SER A 90 15.78 -0.86 -32.61
CA SER A 90 14.53 -0.09 -32.59
C SER A 90 13.34 -0.90 -33.13
N ILE A 91 12.31 -1.06 -32.29
CA ILE A 91 11.06 -1.76 -32.66
C ILE A 91 10.34 -1.05 -33.82
N GLU A 92 10.39 0.28 -33.86
CA GLU A 92 9.80 1.06 -34.96
C GLU A 92 10.54 0.82 -36.28
N SER A 93 11.88 0.75 -36.23
CA SER A 93 12.69 0.42 -37.40
C SER A 93 12.40 -1.01 -37.89
N ALA A 94 12.25 -1.97 -36.98
CA ALA A 94 11.86 -3.34 -37.32
C ALA A 94 10.48 -3.39 -37.99
N ARG A 95 9.50 -2.64 -37.46
CA ARG A 95 8.16 -2.54 -38.05
C ARG A 95 8.21 -1.98 -39.46
N ASN A 96 9.01 -0.95 -39.70
CA ASN A 96 9.14 -0.32 -41.02
C ASN A 96 9.85 -1.23 -42.03
N LEU A 97 10.89 -1.97 -41.61
CA LEU A 97 11.66 -2.87 -42.48
C LEU A 97 10.87 -4.11 -42.90
N ILE A 98 10.13 -4.71 -41.96
CA ILE A 98 9.28 -5.88 -42.24
C ILE A 98 8.00 -5.45 -42.96
N GLY A 99 7.41 -4.31 -42.56
CA GLY A 99 6.26 -3.71 -43.23
C GLY A 99 5.01 -4.61 -43.23
N GLU A 100 4.18 -4.45 -44.25
CA GLU A 100 2.98 -5.27 -44.50
C GLU A 100 3.27 -6.50 -45.38
N ASP A 101 4.53 -6.94 -45.45
CA ASP A 101 4.95 -8.05 -46.30
C ASP A 101 4.21 -9.34 -45.93
N GLN A 102 3.49 -9.91 -46.90
CA GLN A 102 2.67 -11.10 -46.69
C GLN A 102 3.49 -12.36 -46.38
N ASN A 103 4.79 -12.35 -46.65
CA ASN A 103 5.63 -13.53 -46.52
C ASN A 103 6.43 -13.59 -45.20
N LEU A 104 6.43 -12.51 -44.41
CA LEU A 104 7.14 -12.40 -43.11
C LEU A 104 6.16 -12.29 -41.93
N MET A 105 5.09 -13.11 -41.97
CA MET A 105 3.99 -13.02 -41.01
C MET A 105 4.40 -13.43 -39.59
N GLU A 106 5.28 -14.41 -39.40
CA GLU A 106 5.75 -14.80 -38.06
C GLU A 106 6.61 -13.71 -37.43
N GLU A 107 7.52 -13.12 -38.21
CA GLU A 107 8.36 -12.00 -37.77
C GLU A 107 7.52 -10.76 -37.43
N ARG A 108 6.44 -10.52 -38.19
CA ARG A 108 5.44 -9.48 -37.89
C ARG A 108 4.69 -9.76 -36.59
N ALA A 109 4.31 -11.00 -36.32
CA ALA A 109 3.64 -11.37 -35.07
C ALA A 109 4.54 -11.15 -33.84
N ILE A 110 5.84 -11.46 -33.95
CA ILE A 110 6.83 -11.20 -32.89
C ILE A 110 6.91 -9.69 -32.57
N ILE A 111 6.97 -8.83 -33.61
CA ILE A 111 7.01 -7.37 -33.44
C ILE A 111 5.72 -6.84 -32.81
N MET A 112 4.55 -7.33 -33.24
CA MET A 112 3.26 -6.97 -32.63
C MET A 112 3.23 -7.34 -31.14
N GLY A 113 3.81 -8.48 -30.75
CA GLY A 113 4.01 -8.85 -29.35
C GLY A 113 4.82 -7.81 -28.57
N LYS A 114 5.97 -7.37 -29.11
CA LYS A 114 6.81 -6.35 -28.48
C LYS A 114 6.15 -4.97 -28.39
N LEU A 115 5.23 -4.65 -29.30
CA LEU A 115 4.43 -3.42 -29.27
C LEU A 115 3.22 -3.50 -28.32
N GLY A 116 3.03 -4.60 -27.60
CA GLY A 116 1.87 -4.80 -26.72
C GLY A 116 0.56 -5.15 -27.46
N GLN A 117 0.62 -5.37 -28.78
CA GLN A 117 -0.52 -5.72 -29.62
C GLN A 117 -0.74 -7.23 -29.66
N HIS A 118 -0.93 -7.84 -28.49
CA HIS A 118 -0.96 -9.30 -28.34
C HIS A 118 -2.13 -9.97 -29.08
N LEU A 119 -3.31 -9.34 -29.14
CA LEU A 119 -4.46 -9.88 -29.87
C LEU A 119 -4.19 -9.98 -31.39
N ASN A 120 -3.53 -8.96 -31.97
CA ASN A 120 -3.16 -8.96 -33.38
C ASN A 120 -2.11 -10.04 -33.68
N ALA A 121 -1.12 -10.21 -32.78
CA ALA A 121 -0.12 -11.27 -32.90
C ALA A 121 -0.77 -12.67 -32.85
N LEU A 122 -1.66 -12.91 -31.89
CA LEU A 122 -2.41 -14.17 -31.78
C LEU A 122 -3.25 -14.43 -33.03
N LYS A 123 -3.89 -13.38 -33.58
CA LYS A 123 -4.65 -13.46 -34.83
C LYS A 123 -3.77 -13.91 -35.99
N ILE A 124 -2.55 -13.40 -36.12
CA ILE A 124 -1.62 -13.84 -37.17
C ILE A 124 -1.27 -15.33 -37.00
N TYR A 125 -0.92 -15.76 -35.79
CA TYR A 125 -0.58 -17.17 -35.53
C TYR A 125 -1.75 -18.11 -35.80
N THR A 126 -2.97 -17.76 -35.39
CA THR A 126 -4.13 -18.65 -35.49
C THR A 126 -4.87 -18.55 -36.83
N GLU A 127 -5.03 -17.35 -37.39
CA GLU A 127 -5.79 -17.11 -38.61
C GLU A 127 -4.91 -17.15 -39.87
N ILE A 128 -3.71 -16.59 -39.85
CA ILE A 128 -2.90 -16.51 -41.08
C ILE A 128 -1.98 -17.73 -41.18
N LEU A 129 -1.18 -17.98 -40.16
CA LEU A 129 -0.15 -19.02 -40.17
C LEU A 129 -0.70 -20.41 -39.83
N MET A 130 -1.83 -20.48 -39.12
CA MET A 130 -2.37 -21.71 -38.53
C MET A 130 -1.37 -22.44 -37.63
N ASP A 131 -0.41 -21.72 -37.04
CA ASP A 131 0.58 -22.24 -36.10
C ASP A 131 0.08 -22.09 -34.66
N PHE A 132 -0.62 -23.11 -34.19
CA PHE A 132 -1.12 -23.17 -32.81
C PHE A 132 0.02 -23.27 -31.77
N ASN A 133 1.15 -23.88 -32.13
CA ASN A 133 2.30 -23.96 -31.24
C ASN A 133 3.00 -22.60 -31.11
N GLY A 134 3.09 -21.84 -32.21
CA GLY A 134 3.53 -20.43 -32.21
C GLY A 134 2.65 -19.54 -31.35
N ALA A 135 1.33 -19.69 -31.44
CA ALA A 135 0.38 -18.97 -30.57
C ALA A 135 0.63 -19.29 -29.08
N GLU A 136 0.82 -20.56 -28.72
CA GLU A 136 1.11 -20.97 -27.34
C GLU A 136 2.46 -20.42 -26.85
N ARG A 137 3.51 -20.47 -27.68
CA ARG A 137 4.83 -19.88 -27.37
C ARG A 137 4.73 -18.37 -27.12
N HIS A 138 3.93 -17.67 -27.91
CA HIS A 138 3.66 -16.24 -27.71
C HIS A 138 2.99 -15.98 -26.37
N CYS A 139 1.95 -16.75 -26.01
CA CYS A 139 1.32 -16.67 -24.69
C CYS A 139 2.34 -16.90 -23.57
N GLN A 140 3.19 -17.93 -23.69
CA GLN A 140 4.21 -18.23 -22.68
C GLN A 140 5.24 -17.12 -22.50
N THR A 141 5.62 -16.45 -23.60
CA THR A 141 6.63 -15.39 -23.58
C THR A 141 6.12 -14.12 -22.89
N TYR A 142 4.87 -13.75 -23.13
CA TYR A 142 4.32 -12.47 -22.67
C TYR A 142 3.38 -12.56 -21.47
N TYR A 143 2.99 -13.76 -21.05
CA TYR A 143 2.11 -13.93 -19.89
C TYR A 143 2.78 -13.44 -18.61
N ASP A 144 2.16 -12.43 -18.00
CA ASP A 144 2.51 -11.94 -16.69
C ASP A 144 1.20 -11.76 -15.90
N GLU A 145 1.07 -12.51 -14.80
CA GLU A 145 -0.08 -12.45 -13.90
C GLU A 145 -0.29 -11.04 -13.31
N ARG A 146 0.78 -10.24 -13.20
CA ARG A 146 0.77 -8.90 -12.59
C ARG A 146 0.40 -7.80 -13.59
N ASN A 147 0.51 -8.07 -14.89
CA ASN A 147 0.25 -7.08 -15.93
C ASN A 147 -1.18 -7.19 -16.47
N ALA A 148 -1.96 -6.12 -16.34
CA ALA A 148 -3.36 -6.09 -16.73
C ALA A 148 -3.62 -6.37 -18.22
N SER A 149 -2.67 -6.05 -19.11
CA SER A 149 -2.80 -6.29 -20.55
C SER A 149 -2.43 -7.72 -20.94
N THR A 150 -1.54 -8.39 -20.19
CA THR A 150 -1.01 -9.71 -20.57
C THR A 150 -1.50 -10.88 -19.71
N ARG A 151 -2.10 -10.60 -18.54
CA ARG A 151 -2.67 -11.62 -17.64
C ARG A 151 -3.73 -12.52 -18.28
N ASN A 152 -4.41 -12.02 -19.32
CA ASN A 152 -5.50 -12.74 -19.99
C ASN A 152 -5.07 -13.37 -21.32
N ILE A 153 -3.81 -13.28 -21.76
CA ILE A 153 -3.40 -13.73 -23.10
C ILE A 153 -3.70 -15.21 -23.35
N PHE A 154 -3.54 -16.09 -22.34
CA PHE A 154 -3.93 -17.49 -22.46
C PHE A 154 -5.45 -17.68 -22.52
N PHE A 155 -6.21 -16.83 -21.82
CA PHE A 155 -7.66 -16.82 -21.87
C PHE A 155 -8.18 -16.31 -23.21
N ASP A 156 -7.53 -15.31 -23.81
CA ASP A 156 -7.88 -14.75 -25.13
C ASP A 156 -7.68 -15.80 -26.24
N LEU A 157 -6.58 -16.56 -26.18
CA LEU A 157 -6.34 -17.69 -27.08
C LEU A 157 -7.36 -18.82 -26.86
N PHE A 158 -7.70 -19.12 -25.60
CA PHE A 158 -8.75 -20.09 -25.27
C PHE A 158 -10.12 -19.66 -25.81
N HIS A 159 -10.48 -18.37 -25.66
CA HIS A 159 -11.73 -17.80 -26.17
C HIS A 159 -11.82 -17.98 -27.69
N TYR A 160 -10.74 -17.68 -28.42
CA TYR A 160 -10.68 -17.88 -29.86
C TYR A 160 -10.94 -19.33 -30.27
N TYR A 161 -10.29 -20.30 -29.62
CA TYR A 161 -10.52 -21.70 -29.94
C TYR A 161 -11.96 -22.16 -29.69
N ILE A 162 -12.68 -21.55 -28.74
CA ILE A 162 -14.07 -21.90 -28.44
C ILE A 162 -15.08 -21.16 -29.31
N LYS A 163 -14.88 -19.86 -29.57
CA LYS A 163 -15.85 -19.00 -30.28
C LYS A 163 -15.56 -18.85 -31.78
N GLY A 164 -14.32 -19.11 -32.20
CA GLY A 164 -13.85 -18.85 -33.56
C GLY A 164 -13.50 -17.38 -33.82
N GLU A 165 -13.54 -16.52 -32.79
CA GLU A 165 -13.24 -15.09 -32.88
C GLU A 165 -12.50 -14.60 -31.61
N MET A 166 -11.65 -13.59 -31.78
CA MET A 166 -10.95 -12.93 -30.68
C MET A 166 -11.91 -12.02 -29.90
N PRO A 167 -11.74 -11.86 -28.56
CA PRO A 167 -12.59 -10.97 -27.76
C PRO A 167 -12.44 -9.50 -28.21
N GLN A 168 -13.56 -8.79 -28.40
CA GLN A 168 -13.59 -7.42 -28.94
C GLN A 168 -12.97 -6.39 -27.97
N LYS A 169 -11.69 -6.06 -28.18
CA LYS A 169 -11.07 -4.78 -27.82
C LYS A 169 -10.12 -4.38 -28.96
N GLU A 170 -10.46 -3.28 -29.64
CA GLU A 170 -9.64 -2.58 -30.65
C GLU A 170 -8.77 -3.50 -31.54
N VAL A 171 -9.42 -4.36 -32.33
CA VAL A 171 -8.73 -5.14 -33.36
C VAL A 171 -8.65 -4.28 -34.62
N ILE A 172 -7.43 -4.00 -35.09
CA ILE A 172 -7.22 -3.37 -36.40
C ILE A 172 -7.75 -4.34 -37.45
N GLN A 173 -8.64 -3.86 -38.34
CA GLN A 173 -9.07 -4.62 -39.51
C GLN A 173 -7.85 -4.89 -40.39
N ILE A 174 -7.29 -6.08 -40.26
CA ILE A 174 -6.46 -6.65 -41.33
C ILE A 174 -7.47 -7.06 -42.40
N GLU A 175 -7.60 -6.25 -43.45
CA GLU A 175 -8.36 -6.58 -44.65
C GLU A 175 -7.74 -7.85 -45.26
N SER A 176 -8.32 -9.01 -44.99
CA SER A 176 -8.13 -10.19 -45.83
C SER A 176 -9.27 -10.23 -46.82
N GLU A 177 -8.98 -10.30 -48.12
CA GLU A 177 -9.95 -10.47 -49.22
C GLU A 177 -10.79 -11.77 -49.15
N TYR A 178 -10.68 -12.54 -48.06
CA TYR A 178 -11.45 -13.74 -47.81
C TYR A 178 -12.00 -13.75 -46.37
N GLU A 179 -13.31 -13.53 -46.21
CA GLU A 179 -14.03 -13.85 -44.96
C GLU A 179 -14.05 -15.37 -44.76
N ILE A 180 -12.97 -15.95 -44.25
CA ILE A 180 -12.97 -17.35 -43.85
C ILE A 180 -13.68 -17.43 -42.49
N ARG A 181 -15.00 -17.71 -42.48
CA ARG A 181 -15.71 -18.14 -41.26
C ARG A 181 -15.09 -19.46 -40.76
N ARG A 182 -14.22 -19.38 -39.76
CA ARG A 182 -13.53 -20.55 -39.20
C ARG A 182 -14.34 -21.20 -38.08
N LYS A 183 -14.28 -22.53 -38.02
CA LYS A 183 -15.05 -23.35 -37.08
C LYS A 183 -14.36 -23.37 -35.70
N PRO A 184 -15.12 -23.31 -34.60
CA PRO A 184 -14.62 -23.58 -33.25
C PRO A 184 -13.81 -24.88 -33.15
N ASN A 185 -12.65 -24.81 -32.48
CA ASN A 185 -11.78 -25.94 -32.20
C ASN A 185 -11.68 -26.20 -30.69
N ILE A 186 -12.75 -26.78 -30.15
CA ILE A 186 -12.86 -27.13 -28.72
C ILE A 186 -11.75 -28.09 -28.27
N SER A 187 -11.22 -28.91 -29.18
CA SER A 187 -10.17 -29.87 -28.84
C SER A 187 -8.84 -29.18 -28.50
N GLU A 188 -8.45 -28.14 -29.23
CA GLU A 188 -7.24 -27.36 -28.93
C GLU A 188 -7.44 -26.46 -27.71
N ALA A 189 -8.64 -25.91 -27.50
CA ALA A 189 -8.99 -25.18 -26.28
C ALA A 189 -8.75 -26.02 -25.01
N LEU A 190 -9.23 -27.27 -25.02
CA LEU A 190 -9.08 -28.18 -23.89
C LEU A 190 -7.63 -28.65 -23.69
N LYS A 191 -6.84 -28.80 -24.77
CA LYS A 191 -5.40 -29.09 -24.66
C LYS A 191 -4.64 -27.91 -24.04
N LEU A 192 -4.93 -26.68 -24.47
CA LEU A 192 -4.34 -25.46 -23.91
C LEU A 192 -4.66 -25.35 -22.41
N PHE A 193 -5.93 -25.57 -22.05
CA PHE A 193 -6.37 -25.58 -20.66
C PHE A 193 -5.71 -26.66 -19.81
N LYS A 194 -5.55 -27.87 -20.36
CA LYS A 194 -4.83 -28.97 -19.67
C LYS A 194 -3.35 -28.64 -19.43
N ARG A 195 -2.68 -27.97 -20.37
CA ARG A 195 -1.25 -27.63 -20.26
C ARG A 195 -1.00 -26.44 -19.32
N HIS A 196 -1.89 -25.45 -19.32
CA HIS A 196 -1.73 -24.20 -18.56
C HIS A 196 -2.94 -23.87 -17.67
N PRO A 197 -3.36 -24.78 -16.77
CA PRO A 197 -4.64 -24.64 -16.07
C PRO A 197 -4.68 -23.46 -15.10
N THR A 198 -3.55 -23.06 -14.52
CA THR A 198 -3.46 -21.94 -13.58
C THR A 198 -3.25 -20.59 -14.28
N LYS A 199 -3.02 -20.58 -15.59
CA LYS A 199 -2.78 -19.35 -16.37
C LYS A 199 -4.02 -18.86 -17.13
N ILE A 200 -5.11 -19.62 -17.07
CA ILE A 200 -6.37 -19.32 -17.73
C ILE A 200 -7.42 -19.05 -16.65
N ASP A 201 -8.22 -17.99 -16.82
CA ASP A 201 -9.38 -17.75 -15.97
C ASP A 201 -10.32 -18.95 -16.05
N THR A 202 -10.35 -19.71 -14.96
CA THR A 202 -11.04 -20.98 -14.84
C THR A 202 -12.54 -20.79 -14.89
N VAL A 203 -13.06 -19.77 -14.20
CA VAL A 203 -14.48 -19.46 -14.14
C VAL A 203 -14.96 -19.00 -15.51
N GLY A 204 -14.21 -18.08 -16.13
CA GLY A 204 -14.48 -17.64 -17.50
C GLY A 204 -14.43 -18.80 -18.50
N ALA A 205 -13.44 -19.69 -18.39
CA ALA A 205 -13.26 -20.80 -19.33
C ALA A 205 -14.43 -21.79 -19.28
N PHE A 206 -14.87 -22.18 -18.09
CA PHE A 206 -16.03 -23.06 -17.93
C PHE A 206 -17.33 -22.40 -18.40
N ALA A 207 -17.48 -21.08 -18.26
CA ALA A 207 -18.65 -20.38 -18.78
C ALA A 207 -18.70 -20.34 -20.33
N LEU A 208 -17.55 -20.41 -21.00
CA LEU A 208 -17.45 -20.37 -22.46
C LEU A 208 -17.65 -21.74 -23.13
N ILE A 209 -17.28 -22.84 -22.46
CA ILE A 209 -17.40 -24.19 -23.01
C ILE A 209 -18.88 -24.50 -23.29
N PRO A 210 -19.25 -24.91 -24.52
CA PRO A 210 -20.63 -25.23 -24.84
C PRO A 210 -21.18 -26.34 -23.94
N PRO A 211 -22.42 -26.22 -23.42
CA PRO A 211 -23.02 -27.21 -22.52
C PRO A 211 -23.26 -28.57 -23.20
N THR A 212 -23.19 -28.63 -24.54
CA THR A 212 -23.23 -29.86 -25.34
C THR A 212 -21.89 -30.62 -25.36
N THR A 213 -20.83 -30.06 -24.79
CA THR A 213 -19.51 -30.70 -24.75
C THR A 213 -19.54 -31.86 -23.74
N ALA A 214 -19.27 -33.08 -24.22
CA ALA A 214 -19.28 -34.26 -23.36
C ALA A 214 -18.30 -34.13 -22.18
N PHE A 215 -18.79 -34.41 -20.98
CA PHE A 215 -18.04 -34.23 -19.72
C PHE A 215 -16.70 -35.00 -19.69
N ASN A 216 -16.64 -36.19 -20.30
CA ASN A 216 -15.42 -36.98 -20.42
C ASN A 216 -14.27 -36.23 -21.13
N ARG A 217 -14.57 -35.30 -22.04
CA ARG A 217 -13.56 -34.47 -22.72
C ARG A 217 -13.02 -33.34 -21.83
N ILE A 218 -13.82 -32.88 -20.87
CA ILE A 218 -13.48 -31.80 -19.93
C ILE A 218 -12.76 -32.36 -18.69
N CYS A 219 -13.09 -33.59 -18.28
CA CYS A 219 -12.61 -34.24 -17.07
C CYS A 219 -11.07 -34.27 -16.98
N GLU A 220 -10.38 -34.55 -18.08
CA GLU A 220 -8.92 -34.55 -18.14
C GLU A 220 -8.28 -33.18 -17.89
N ALA A 221 -8.95 -32.11 -18.30
CA ALA A 221 -8.51 -30.73 -18.10
C ALA A 221 -8.75 -30.30 -16.64
N VAL A 222 -9.88 -30.70 -16.05
CA VAL A 222 -10.21 -30.47 -14.63
C VAL A 222 -9.24 -31.21 -13.70
N LYS A 223 -8.87 -32.45 -14.00
CA LYS A 223 -7.86 -33.20 -13.22
C LYS A 223 -6.52 -32.46 -13.20
N ALA A 224 -6.04 -32.03 -14.37
CA ALA A 224 -4.79 -31.27 -14.48
C ALA A 224 -4.83 -29.96 -13.68
N LEU A 225 -5.98 -29.27 -13.64
CA LEU A 225 -6.18 -28.10 -12.79
C LEU A 225 -6.04 -28.44 -11.30
N PHE A 226 -6.73 -29.47 -10.82
CA PHE A 226 -6.63 -29.86 -9.41
C PHE A 226 -5.22 -30.30 -9.02
N GLU A 227 -4.55 -31.07 -9.87
CA GLU A 227 -3.15 -31.47 -9.67
C GLU A 227 -2.22 -30.24 -9.60
N SER A 228 -2.39 -29.28 -10.50
CA SER A 228 -1.59 -28.06 -10.53
C SER A 228 -1.81 -27.18 -9.28
N LEU A 229 -3.08 -27.00 -8.85
CA LEU A 229 -3.41 -26.24 -7.66
C LEU A 229 -2.85 -26.91 -6.39
N ASN A 230 -2.97 -28.23 -6.28
CA ASN A 230 -2.39 -28.99 -5.16
C ASN A 230 -0.86 -28.86 -5.12
N ASN A 231 -0.19 -28.93 -6.27
CA ASN A 231 1.26 -28.75 -6.37
C ASN A 231 1.70 -27.33 -5.97
N GLN A 232 0.95 -26.29 -6.36
CA GLN A 232 1.22 -24.91 -5.92
C GLN A 232 1.05 -24.74 -4.41
N LEU A 233 0.00 -25.33 -3.83
CA LEU A 233 -0.24 -25.29 -2.39
C LEU A 233 0.87 -26.03 -1.63
N ALA A 234 1.28 -27.21 -2.10
CA ALA A 234 2.39 -27.96 -1.53
C ALA A 234 3.71 -27.17 -1.58
N SER A 235 4.02 -26.55 -2.73
CA SER A 235 5.22 -25.73 -2.92
C SER A 235 5.23 -24.50 -1.99
N THR A 236 4.09 -23.83 -1.84
CA THR A 236 3.94 -22.69 -0.93
C THR A 236 4.18 -23.11 0.52
N ASN A 237 3.61 -24.24 0.94
CA ASN A 237 3.81 -24.78 2.28
C ASN A 237 5.27 -25.17 2.55
N LEU A 238 5.99 -25.67 1.55
CA LEU A 238 7.43 -25.92 1.64
C LEU A 238 8.20 -24.62 1.84
N ILE A 239 7.92 -23.57 1.06
CA ILE A 239 8.58 -22.26 1.19
C ILE A 239 8.35 -21.67 2.59
N ILE A 240 7.11 -21.75 3.10
CA ILE A 240 6.78 -21.31 4.48
C ILE A 240 7.61 -22.10 5.50
N SER A 241 7.71 -23.42 5.32
CA SER A 241 8.47 -24.29 6.22
C SER A 241 9.97 -23.97 6.21
N PHE A 242 10.56 -23.79 5.03
CA PHE A 242 11.96 -23.37 4.87
C PHE A 242 12.22 -22.00 5.49
N THR A 243 11.32 -21.03 5.27
CA THR A 243 11.44 -19.69 5.84
C THR A 243 11.41 -19.73 7.36
N ASN A 244 10.48 -20.51 7.93
CA ASN A 244 10.41 -20.72 9.38
C ASN A 244 11.68 -21.37 9.94
N LEU A 245 12.27 -22.31 9.20
CA LEU A 245 13.54 -22.93 9.58
C LEU A 245 14.70 -21.93 9.57
N VAL A 246 14.80 -21.08 8.55
CA VAL A 246 15.81 -20.01 8.46
C VAL A 246 15.65 -19.02 9.61
N ILE A 247 14.42 -18.62 9.95
CA ILE A 247 14.13 -17.75 11.08
C ILE A 247 14.59 -18.40 12.38
N ARG A 248 14.25 -19.67 12.62
CA ARG A 248 14.68 -20.41 13.81
C ARG A 248 16.20 -20.52 13.89
N ARG A 249 16.88 -20.89 12.80
CA ARG A 249 18.34 -20.95 12.73
C ARG A 249 18.98 -19.61 13.07
N THR A 250 18.42 -18.52 12.55
CA THR A 250 18.93 -17.16 12.80
C THR A 250 18.72 -16.74 14.25
N LYS A 251 17.56 -17.06 14.85
CA LYS A 251 17.29 -16.84 16.27
C LYS A 251 18.26 -17.62 17.17
N ASN A 252 18.45 -18.91 16.91
CA ASN A 252 19.40 -19.73 17.66
C ASN A 252 20.82 -19.15 17.60
N ARG A 253 21.28 -18.74 16.40
CA ARG A 253 22.59 -18.10 16.22
C ARG A 253 22.69 -16.77 16.98
N LEU A 254 21.62 -15.98 17.01
CA LEU A 254 21.58 -14.74 17.78
C LEU A 254 21.70 -15.02 19.29
N ASP A 255 21.00 -16.04 19.78
CA ASP A 255 21.04 -16.43 21.20
C ASP A 255 22.41 -16.96 21.60
N GLU A 256 23.06 -17.76 20.75
CA GLU A 256 24.45 -18.19 20.94
C GLU A 256 25.40 -16.99 21.03
N LEU A 257 25.28 -16.04 20.09
CA LEU A 257 26.11 -14.83 20.09
C LEU A 257 25.88 -13.95 21.33
N LYS A 258 24.64 -13.84 21.81
CA LYS A 258 24.31 -13.09 23.04
C LYS A 258 24.88 -13.74 24.31
N ARG A 259 25.09 -15.06 24.32
CA ARG A 259 25.69 -15.79 25.46
C ARG A 259 27.21 -15.68 25.51
N GLN A 260 27.86 -15.27 24.41
CA GLN A 260 29.31 -15.12 24.39
C GLN A 260 29.75 -13.97 25.28
N ARG A 261 30.61 -14.27 26.26
CA ARG A 261 31.32 -13.24 27.04
C ARG A 261 32.57 -12.82 26.27
N ILE A 262 32.82 -11.51 26.25
CA ILE A 262 33.96 -10.91 25.59
C ILE A 262 34.75 -10.14 26.66
N SER A 263 36.06 -10.37 26.73
CA SER A 263 36.96 -9.59 27.57
C SER A 263 37.70 -8.57 26.69
N ILE A 264 37.62 -7.29 27.04
CA ILE A 264 38.33 -6.21 26.35
C ILE A 264 39.55 -5.85 27.21
N THR A 265 40.73 -6.25 26.74
CA THR A 265 42.01 -5.91 27.38
C THR A 265 42.57 -4.59 26.82
N GLU A 266 43.57 -4.00 27.47
CA GLU A 266 44.22 -2.75 27.03
C GLU A 266 44.84 -2.84 25.61
N ASN A 267 45.15 -4.05 25.14
CA ASN A 267 45.71 -4.31 23.82
C ASN A 267 44.65 -4.44 22.70
N VAL A 268 43.36 -4.34 23.01
CA VAL A 268 42.31 -4.44 21.99
C VAL A 268 42.16 -3.12 21.26
N GLU A 269 42.46 -3.13 19.96
CA GLU A 269 42.40 -1.97 19.09
C GLU A 269 41.18 -2.00 18.16
N CYS A 270 40.71 -0.81 17.81
CA CYS A 270 39.67 -0.61 16.81
C CYS A 270 40.20 -0.95 15.41
N SER A 271 39.52 -1.83 14.69
CA SER A 271 39.87 -2.25 13.33
C SER A 271 39.74 -1.15 12.28
N ILE A 272 39.13 -0.02 12.62
CA ILE A 272 38.92 1.13 11.72
C ILE A 272 39.95 2.23 11.99
N CYS A 273 40.02 2.75 13.22
CA CYS A 273 40.90 3.89 13.55
C CYS A 273 42.22 3.48 14.21
N ARG A 274 42.44 2.18 14.48
CA ARG A 274 43.64 1.62 15.13
C ARG A 274 43.94 2.17 16.54
N LYS A 275 42.98 2.85 17.17
CA LYS A 275 43.09 3.30 18.58
C LYS A 275 42.57 2.23 19.53
N ARG A 276 43.10 2.18 20.75
CA ARG A 276 42.66 1.27 21.83
C ARG A 276 41.19 1.49 22.20
N ILE A 277 40.45 0.42 22.48
CA ILE A 277 39.02 0.49 22.83
C ILE A 277 38.81 0.86 24.29
N MET A 278 39.49 0.17 25.21
CA MET A 278 39.36 0.36 26.66
C MET A 278 37.88 0.41 27.09
N ASN A 279 37.44 1.52 27.71
CA ASN A 279 36.07 1.70 28.22
C ASN A 279 35.10 2.31 27.18
N SER A 280 35.52 2.46 25.92
CA SER A 280 34.68 3.04 24.88
C SER A 280 33.63 2.05 24.38
N ALA A 281 32.43 2.53 24.03
CA ALA A 281 31.42 1.72 23.37
C ALA A 281 31.98 1.09 22.08
N PHE A 282 31.74 -0.21 21.89
CA PHE A 282 32.34 -0.99 20.80
C PHE A 282 31.33 -1.91 20.10
N VAL A 283 31.71 -2.35 18.91
CA VAL A 283 31.02 -3.37 18.11
C VAL A 283 32.00 -4.48 17.82
N ARG A 284 31.55 -5.72 17.92
CA ARG A 284 32.29 -6.90 17.44
C ARG A 284 31.77 -7.28 16.05
N ASN A 285 32.66 -7.25 15.07
CA ASN A 285 32.38 -7.60 13.69
C ASN A 285 32.26 -9.13 13.52
N ARG A 286 31.77 -9.57 12.35
CA ARG A 286 31.65 -11.01 12.02
C ARG A 286 32.99 -11.74 11.95
N ASP A 287 34.05 -11.03 11.57
CA ASP A 287 35.44 -11.51 11.56
C ASP A 287 36.09 -11.50 12.96
N HIS A 288 35.29 -11.28 14.01
CA HIS A 288 35.70 -11.16 15.40
C HIS A 288 36.58 -9.93 15.71
N SER A 289 36.82 -9.04 14.76
CA SER A 289 37.49 -7.78 15.02
C SER A 289 36.59 -6.84 15.83
N PHE A 290 37.22 -5.93 16.58
CA PHE A 290 36.51 -4.94 17.37
C PHE A 290 36.63 -3.57 16.72
N ALA A 291 35.57 -2.78 16.77
CA ALA A 291 35.59 -1.38 16.34
C ALA A 291 34.92 -0.52 17.39
N HIS A 292 35.35 0.74 17.56
CA HIS A 292 34.55 1.72 18.29
C HIS A 292 33.17 1.82 17.64
N PHE A 293 32.13 1.91 18.45
CA PHE A 293 30.75 2.03 17.97
C PHE A 293 30.60 3.20 17.00
N PHE A 294 31.22 4.35 17.30
CA PHE A 294 31.22 5.53 16.44
C PHE A 294 31.93 5.29 15.10
N CYS A 295 33.12 4.70 15.11
CA CYS A 295 33.85 4.39 13.87
C CYS A 295 33.09 3.39 13.00
N TYR A 296 32.48 2.37 13.63
CA TYR A 296 31.65 1.40 12.92
C TYR A 296 30.40 2.05 12.33
N LYS A 297 29.72 2.92 13.10
CA LYS A 297 28.55 3.66 12.65
C LYS A 297 28.89 4.54 11.44
N ASN A 298 29.94 5.36 11.51
CA ASN A 298 30.34 6.20 10.38
C ASN A 298 30.72 5.37 9.15
N LYS A 299 31.46 4.27 9.32
CA LYS A 299 31.78 3.37 8.20
C LYS A 299 30.53 2.72 7.60
N MET A 300 29.55 2.35 8.42
CA MET A 300 28.28 1.80 7.96
C MET A 300 27.40 2.85 7.31
N ASP A 301 27.43 4.09 7.78
CA ASP A 301 26.73 5.22 7.19
C ASP A 301 27.37 5.60 5.86
N ASP A 302 28.71 5.62 5.74
CA ASP A 302 29.43 5.75 4.47
C ASP A 302 29.13 4.61 3.50
N ILE A 303 29.09 3.35 3.98
CA ILE A 303 28.71 2.20 3.15
C ILE A 303 27.24 2.28 2.77
N ARG A 304 26.37 2.79 3.65
CA ARG A 304 24.95 2.98 3.37
C ARG A 304 24.74 4.11 2.39
N GLU A 305 25.46 5.22 2.46
CA GLU A 305 25.41 6.31 1.48
C GLU A 305 25.99 5.85 0.14
N LYS A 306 27.11 5.11 0.15
CA LYS A 306 27.66 4.49 -1.06
C LYS A 306 26.74 3.42 -1.62
N LYS A 307 26.09 2.62 -0.77
CA LYS A 307 25.03 1.69 -1.20
C LYS A 307 23.78 2.44 -1.62
N PHE A 308 23.37 3.54 -1.01
CA PHE A 308 22.23 4.33 -1.45
C PHE A 308 22.50 4.89 -2.85
N ASN A 309 23.75 5.28 -3.11
CA ASN A 309 24.24 5.70 -4.42
C ASN A 309 24.54 4.53 -5.39
N LEU A 310 24.59 3.28 -4.92
CA LEU A 310 24.77 2.04 -5.71
C LEU A 310 23.53 1.12 -5.71
N SER A 311 22.47 1.48 -5.00
CA SER A 311 21.25 0.68 -4.77
C SER A 311 19.99 1.47 -5.16
N MET A 312 20.14 2.34 -6.14
CA MET A 312 19.12 2.51 -7.15
C MET A 312 19.69 2.11 -8.50
N SER A 313 20.20 0.88 -8.59
CA SER A 313 19.96 0.16 -9.85
C SER A 313 18.47 -0.16 -9.87
N GLU A 314 17.79 0.14 -10.96
CA GLU A 314 16.35 -0.11 -11.15
C GLU A 314 15.97 -1.60 -10.99
N ASN A 315 16.95 -2.49 -10.85
CA ASN A 315 16.80 -3.94 -10.79
C ASN A 315 16.70 -4.54 -9.37
N ASP A 316 16.88 -3.76 -8.30
CA ASP A 316 16.88 -4.26 -6.91
C ASP A 316 15.66 -3.83 -6.07
N VAL A 317 14.63 -3.25 -6.69
CA VAL A 317 13.35 -3.06 -6.01
C VAL A 317 12.61 -4.39 -6.02
N PHE A 318 12.64 -5.12 -4.91
CA PHE A 318 11.67 -6.19 -4.67
C PHE A 318 10.28 -5.56 -4.67
N VAL A 319 9.63 -5.61 -5.84
CA VAL A 319 8.27 -5.11 -6.01
C VAL A 319 7.34 -6.01 -5.23
N THR A 320 6.86 -5.49 -4.10
CA THR A 320 5.86 -6.12 -3.25
C THR A 320 4.56 -5.34 -3.33
N PRO A 321 3.41 -5.92 -2.90
CA PRO A 321 2.16 -5.18 -2.80
C PRO A 321 2.29 -3.88 -2.00
N THR A 322 3.12 -3.86 -0.95
CA THR A 322 3.43 -2.64 -0.18
C THR A 322 4.04 -1.55 -1.05
N VAL A 323 5.08 -1.88 -1.82
CA VAL A 323 5.77 -0.90 -2.69
C VAL A 323 4.85 -0.40 -3.80
N LEU A 324 4.05 -1.29 -4.40
CA LEU A 324 3.11 -0.92 -5.46
C LEU A 324 2.05 0.06 -4.97
N GLU A 325 1.43 -0.23 -3.83
CA GLU A 325 0.41 0.67 -3.26
C GLU A 325 1.04 1.98 -2.79
N GLN A 326 2.24 1.95 -2.19
CA GLN A 326 2.96 3.17 -1.80
C GLN A 326 3.24 4.06 -3.02
N ASN A 327 3.81 3.51 -4.09
CA ASN A 327 4.10 4.24 -5.33
C ASN A 327 2.84 4.80 -6.01
N LYS A 328 1.69 4.12 -5.88
CA LYS A 328 0.41 4.63 -6.36
C LYS A 328 0.00 5.87 -5.58
N ILE A 329 0.06 5.83 -4.25
CA ILE A 329 -0.36 6.95 -3.40
C ILE A 329 0.59 8.14 -3.52
N GLU A 330 1.90 7.92 -3.58
CA GLU A 330 2.89 8.98 -3.81
C GLU A 330 2.63 9.74 -5.11
N ARG A 331 2.33 9.03 -6.21
CA ARG A 331 1.97 9.66 -7.50
C ARG A 331 0.71 10.52 -7.39
N LEU A 332 -0.34 10.01 -6.76
CA LEU A 332 -1.60 10.75 -6.59
C LEU A 332 -1.41 12.05 -5.79
N ILE A 333 -0.59 12.01 -4.75
CA ILE A 333 -0.32 13.19 -3.91
C ILE A 333 0.62 14.16 -4.63
N ALA A 334 1.63 13.67 -5.36
CA ALA A 334 2.48 14.50 -6.19
C ALA A 334 1.67 15.27 -7.25
N ASP A 335 0.68 14.64 -7.88
CA ASP A 335 -0.21 15.31 -8.83
C ASP A 335 -1.08 16.39 -8.17
N LYS A 336 -1.58 16.15 -6.95
CA LYS A 336 -2.30 17.17 -6.17
C LYS A 336 -1.39 18.37 -5.83
N ARG A 337 -0.16 18.13 -5.40
CA ARG A 337 0.83 19.18 -5.13
C ARG A 337 1.13 20.04 -6.34
N ARG A 338 1.27 19.45 -7.53
CA ARG A 338 1.46 20.19 -8.79
C ARG A 338 0.31 21.13 -9.10
N ILE A 339 -0.92 20.76 -8.75
CA ILE A 339 -2.11 21.62 -8.92
C ILE A 339 -2.01 22.82 -7.96
N TRP A 340 -1.75 22.60 -6.68
CA TRP A 340 -1.69 23.66 -5.67
C TRP A 340 -0.49 24.60 -5.82
N ALA A 341 0.65 24.09 -6.32
CA ALA A 341 1.80 24.91 -6.68
C ALA A 341 1.45 25.97 -7.75
N LYS A 342 0.54 25.66 -8.68
CA LYS A 342 0.04 26.62 -9.68
C LYS A 342 -0.97 27.61 -9.10
N ALA A 343 -1.70 27.22 -8.05
CA ALA A 343 -2.75 28.01 -7.42
C ALA A 343 -2.25 28.92 -6.27
N GLN A 344 -0.94 29.04 -6.06
CA GLN A 344 -0.32 29.83 -4.99
C GLN A 344 -0.71 29.39 -3.55
N GLY A 345 -0.95 28.08 -3.37
CA GLY A 345 -1.21 27.47 -2.06
C GLY A 345 -2.65 26.96 -1.90
N ALA A 346 -2.82 25.96 -1.02
CA ALA A 346 -4.12 25.39 -0.71
C ALA A 346 -4.80 26.14 0.44
N GLU A 347 -6.11 26.33 0.30
CA GLU A 347 -6.99 26.91 1.32
C GLU A 347 -7.99 25.87 1.84
N LEU A 348 -8.25 25.92 3.15
CA LEU A 348 -9.26 25.12 3.84
C LEU A 348 -10.66 25.54 3.36
N GLN A 349 -11.37 24.62 2.71
CA GLN A 349 -12.71 24.85 2.17
C GLN A 349 -13.78 24.79 3.26
N ARG A 350 -13.65 25.65 4.27
CA ARG A 350 -14.42 25.65 5.52
C ARG A 350 -15.92 25.54 5.30
N ARG A 351 -16.47 26.36 4.39
CA ARG A 351 -17.91 26.35 4.08
C ARG A 351 -18.37 24.99 3.54
N LEU A 352 -17.62 24.40 2.61
CA LEU A 352 -17.96 23.08 2.06
C LEU A 352 -17.93 21.99 3.14
N HIS A 353 -16.96 22.06 4.06
CA HIS A 353 -16.88 21.11 5.17
C HIS A 353 -18.02 21.29 6.18
N ILE A 354 -18.39 22.53 6.52
CA ILE A 354 -19.55 22.82 7.36
C ILE A 354 -20.83 22.26 6.70
N ASP A 355 -21.06 22.57 5.42
CA ASP A 355 -22.24 22.10 4.70
C ASP A 355 -22.31 20.56 4.64
N TYR A 356 -21.17 19.90 4.44
CA TYR A 356 -21.07 18.44 4.48
C TYR A 356 -21.44 17.85 5.85
N VAL A 357 -20.94 18.45 6.93
CA VAL A 357 -21.22 17.98 8.29
C VAL A 357 -22.68 18.22 8.66
N LEU A 358 -23.25 19.39 8.34
CA LEU A 358 -24.65 19.72 8.60
C LEU A 358 -25.62 18.78 7.86
N ARG A 359 -25.33 18.45 6.60
CA ARG A 359 -26.10 17.44 5.85
C ARG A 359 -26.06 16.08 6.54
N SER A 360 -24.86 15.65 6.97
CA SER A 360 -24.66 14.36 7.62
C SER A 360 -25.35 14.27 8.99
N LEU A 361 -25.43 15.39 9.74
CA LEU A 361 -26.16 15.47 11.01
C LEU A 361 -27.68 15.46 10.82
N SER A 362 -28.17 15.98 9.69
CA SER A 362 -29.60 16.04 9.37
C SER A 362 -30.17 14.70 8.90
N GLY A 363 -29.36 13.88 8.23
CA GLY A 363 -29.75 12.55 7.78
C GLY A 363 -28.63 11.81 7.06
N LEU A 364 -28.63 10.49 7.20
CA LEU A 364 -27.68 9.59 6.56
C LEU A 364 -28.43 8.68 5.58
N SER A 365 -27.78 8.31 4.48
CA SER A 365 -28.34 7.35 3.53
C SER A 365 -28.32 5.92 4.09
N ALA A 366 -29.08 5.02 3.47
CA ALA A 366 -29.12 3.60 3.85
C ALA A 366 -27.74 2.90 3.79
N ALA A 367 -26.77 3.47 3.07
CA ALA A 367 -25.39 2.98 3.02
C ALA A 367 -24.70 2.99 4.40
N TYR A 368 -25.20 3.79 5.35
CA TYR A 368 -24.68 3.86 6.72
C TYR A 368 -25.29 2.83 7.68
N SER A 369 -26.15 1.91 7.20
CA SER A 369 -26.75 0.86 8.04
C SER A 369 -25.71 -0.03 8.73
N GLY A 370 -24.55 -0.29 8.10
CA GLY A 370 -23.44 -1.00 8.73
C GLY A 370 -22.80 -0.27 9.92
N MET A 371 -23.12 1.02 10.11
CA MET A 371 -22.62 1.87 11.19
C MET A 371 -23.72 2.22 12.21
N ASP A 372 -24.86 1.51 12.21
CA ASP A 372 -25.97 1.78 13.14
C ASP A 372 -25.56 1.62 14.61
N ALA A 373 -24.58 0.75 14.90
CA ALA A 373 -23.97 0.61 16.23
C ALA A 373 -22.97 1.72 16.59
N SER A 374 -22.95 2.81 15.84
CA SER A 374 -22.01 3.93 16.03
C SER A 374 -22.66 5.30 15.86
N ARG A 375 -23.99 5.44 15.95
CA ARG A 375 -24.65 6.74 15.75
C ARG A 375 -24.19 7.82 16.73
N THR A 376 -23.84 7.44 17.96
CA THR A 376 -23.24 8.37 18.95
C THR A 376 -21.85 8.86 18.53
N TRP A 377 -21.08 8.07 17.76
CA TRP A 377 -19.86 8.54 17.10
C TRP A 377 -20.14 9.59 16.03
N PHE A 378 -21.22 9.46 15.27
CA PHE A 378 -21.62 10.47 14.28
C PHE A 378 -21.96 11.80 14.95
N CYS A 379 -22.61 11.78 16.12
CA CYS A 379 -22.82 12.99 16.92
C CYS A 379 -21.48 13.64 17.29
N TYR A 380 -20.55 12.86 17.83
CA TYR A 380 -19.24 13.38 18.27
C TYR A 380 -18.44 13.95 17.09
N TRP A 381 -18.28 13.17 16.02
CA TRP A 381 -17.50 13.59 14.85
C TRP A 381 -18.09 14.83 14.20
N ALA A 382 -19.43 14.93 14.09
CA ALA A 382 -20.09 16.09 13.53
C ALA A 382 -19.93 17.33 14.42
N LEU A 383 -20.29 17.24 15.70
CA LEU A 383 -20.22 18.36 16.63
C LEU A 383 -18.80 18.89 16.80
N HIS A 384 -17.83 17.99 16.97
CA HIS A 384 -16.42 18.36 17.12
C HIS A 384 -15.87 19.01 15.85
N SER A 385 -16.21 18.48 14.67
CA SER A 385 -15.81 19.09 13.40
C SER A 385 -16.37 20.50 13.24
N LEU A 386 -17.66 20.71 13.54
CA LEU A 386 -18.27 22.05 13.47
C LEU A 386 -17.59 23.02 14.43
N GLN A 387 -17.27 22.57 15.65
CA GLN A 387 -16.59 23.40 16.63
C GLN A 387 -15.17 23.80 16.17
N MET A 388 -14.38 22.87 15.65
CA MET A 388 -13.05 23.17 15.07
C MET A 388 -13.13 24.12 13.87
N LEU A 389 -14.23 24.06 13.11
CA LEU A 389 -14.49 24.96 11.99
C LEU A 389 -15.07 26.32 12.43
N GLY A 390 -15.28 26.55 13.72
CA GLY A 390 -15.84 27.80 14.27
C GLY A 390 -17.35 27.96 14.04
N HIS A 391 -18.06 26.89 13.69
CA HIS A 391 -19.50 26.91 13.43
C HIS A 391 -20.32 26.55 14.67
N LYS A 392 -21.25 27.43 15.05
CA LYS A 392 -22.15 27.23 16.19
C LYS A 392 -23.52 26.76 15.71
N LEU A 393 -23.99 25.64 16.26
CA LEU A 393 -25.35 25.16 16.03
C LEU A 393 -26.37 25.93 16.88
N GLU A 394 -27.60 25.97 16.39
CA GLU A 394 -28.73 26.51 17.15
C GLU A 394 -29.01 25.67 18.40
N LYS A 395 -29.40 26.34 19.51
CA LYS A 395 -29.67 25.69 20.80
C LYS A 395 -30.69 24.55 20.69
N HIS A 396 -31.71 24.71 19.85
CA HIS A 396 -32.75 23.72 19.67
C HIS A 396 -32.22 22.41 19.04
N LEU A 397 -31.24 22.50 18.12
CA LEU A 397 -30.59 21.33 17.53
C LEU A 397 -29.68 20.65 18.55
N LEU A 398 -28.95 21.44 19.36
CA LEU A 398 -28.12 20.91 20.44
C LEU A 398 -28.97 20.09 21.43
N SER A 399 -30.12 20.61 21.87
CA SER A 399 -31.04 19.90 22.76
C SER A 399 -31.60 18.61 22.12
N LYS A 400 -31.89 18.60 20.80
CA LYS A 400 -32.25 17.37 20.08
C LYS A 400 -31.14 16.31 20.12
N VAL A 401 -29.87 16.72 19.99
CA VAL A 401 -28.73 15.80 20.10
C VAL A 401 -28.59 15.29 21.54
N VAL A 402 -28.75 16.14 22.55
CA VAL A 402 -28.78 15.72 23.97
C VAL A 402 -29.88 14.67 24.19
N SER A 403 -31.09 14.95 23.72
CA SER A 403 -32.22 14.02 23.84
C SER A 403 -31.94 12.68 23.15
N PHE A 404 -31.38 12.70 21.93
CA PHE A 404 -31.00 11.48 21.21
C PHE A 404 -29.93 10.67 21.95
N ILE A 405 -28.88 11.32 22.47
CA ILE A 405 -27.84 10.66 23.27
C ILE A 405 -28.43 10.08 24.55
N GLY A 406 -29.37 10.79 25.19
CA GLY A 406 -30.14 10.30 26.33
C GLY A 406 -30.88 9.00 26.03
N CYS A 407 -31.51 8.88 24.85
CA CYS A 407 -32.14 7.63 24.40
C CYS A 407 -31.16 6.47 24.17
N CYS A 408 -29.86 6.76 24.05
CA CYS A 408 -28.81 5.76 23.91
C CYS A 408 -28.20 5.36 25.27
N GLN A 409 -28.54 6.07 26.36
CA GLN A 409 -28.11 5.72 27.71
C GLN A 409 -28.86 4.47 28.18
N THR A 410 -28.18 3.61 28.94
CA THR A 410 -28.77 2.35 29.41
C THR A 410 -28.96 2.34 30.92
N GLU A 411 -29.92 1.55 31.40
CA GLU A 411 -30.21 1.40 32.83
C GLU A 411 -29.00 0.86 33.63
N SER A 412 -28.17 0.03 33.00
CA SER A 412 -26.92 -0.48 33.59
C SER A 412 -25.78 0.56 33.62
N GLY A 413 -26.01 1.76 33.11
CA GLY A 413 -25.01 2.80 32.91
C GLY A 413 -24.26 2.68 31.59
N GLY A 414 -23.61 3.78 31.18
CA GLY A 414 -22.98 3.88 29.87
C GLY A 414 -23.99 4.07 28.72
N TYR A 415 -23.46 4.18 27.51
CA TYR A 415 -24.23 4.47 26.29
C TYR A 415 -23.98 3.43 25.21
N GLY A 416 -25.05 3.01 24.52
CA GLY A 416 -24.97 2.19 23.31
C GLY A 416 -24.70 3.01 22.05
N GLY A 417 -24.60 2.31 20.91
CA GLY A 417 -24.44 2.92 19.59
C GLY A 417 -25.70 3.60 19.06
N GLY A 418 -26.87 3.17 19.55
CA GLY A 418 -28.19 3.71 19.25
C GLY A 418 -29.21 3.25 20.31
N PRO A 419 -30.45 3.77 20.27
CA PRO A 419 -31.48 3.41 21.25
C PRO A 419 -31.75 1.91 21.30
N GLY A 420 -31.78 1.34 22.52
CA GLY A 420 -32.01 -0.09 22.76
C GLY A 420 -30.78 -0.99 22.57
N GLN A 421 -29.63 -0.46 22.15
CA GLN A 421 -28.39 -1.23 22.07
C GLN A 421 -27.68 -1.29 23.43
N MET A 422 -26.90 -2.35 23.65
CA MET A 422 -26.12 -2.54 24.88
C MET A 422 -25.05 -1.45 25.06
N PRO A 423 -24.67 -1.09 26.30
CA PRO A 423 -23.67 -0.07 26.52
C PRO A 423 -22.28 -0.59 26.11
N HIS A 424 -21.47 0.32 25.57
CA HIS A 424 -20.16 0.02 25.04
C HIS A 424 -19.21 1.22 25.32
N LEU A 425 -17.98 0.96 25.73
CA LEU A 425 -17.04 2.00 26.17
C LEU A 425 -16.71 3.00 25.04
N ALA A 426 -16.56 2.55 23.80
CA ALA A 426 -16.34 3.45 22.66
C ALA A 426 -17.51 4.43 22.43
N THR A 427 -18.75 3.95 22.43
CA THR A 427 -19.94 4.81 22.26
C THR A 427 -20.22 5.63 23.51
N THR A 428 -19.85 5.14 24.69
CA THR A 428 -19.85 5.90 25.94
C THR A 428 -18.89 7.09 25.89
N TYR A 429 -17.67 6.88 25.38
CA TYR A 429 -16.73 7.97 25.11
C TYR A 429 -17.35 8.99 24.13
N ALA A 430 -17.88 8.52 22.98
CA ALA A 430 -18.45 9.41 21.97
C ALA A 430 -19.64 10.24 22.51
N SER A 431 -20.54 9.61 23.27
CA SER A 431 -21.68 10.27 23.92
C SER A 431 -21.23 11.32 24.92
N VAL A 432 -20.32 10.97 25.84
CA VAL A 432 -19.83 11.91 26.86
C VAL A 432 -19.07 13.07 26.22
N MET A 433 -18.20 12.81 25.24
CA MET A 433 -17.48 13.87 24.53
C MET A 433 -18.42 14.76 23.72
N SER A 434 -19.49 14.21 23.14
CA SER A 434 -20.54 15.01 22.49
C SER A 434 -21.24 15.94 23.47
N LEU A 435 -21.66 15.43 24.63
CA LEU A 435 -22.33 16.23 25.66
C LEU A 435 -21.40 17.33 26.21
N ILE A 436 -20.11 17.04 26.38
CA ILE A 436 -19.08 18.01 26.76
C ILE A 436 -18.88 19.06 25.68
N THR A 437 -18.79 18.65 24.41
CA THR A 437 -18.70 19.55 23.25
C THR A 437 -19.91 20.48 23.15
N ILE A 438 -21.13 19.99 23.42
CA ILE A 438 -22.35 20.81 23.49
C ILE A 438 -22.23 21.82 24.64
N GLY A 439 -21.76 21.36 25.81
CA GLY A 439 -21.38 22.21 26.93
C GLY A 439 -22.51 23.06 27.49
N THR A 440 -23.77 22.74 27.26
CA THR A 440 -24.91 23.36 27.97
C THR A 440 -25.10 22.67 29.32
N ASP A 441 -25.74 23.36 30.27
CA ASP A 441 -25.98 22.78 31.59
C ASP A 441 -26.95 21.59 31.49
N GLU A 442 -27.89 21.62 30.53
CA GLU A 442 -28.72 20.48 30.13
C GLU A 442 -27.88 19.27 29.70
N ALA A 443 -26.89 19.47 28.81
CA ALA A 443 -26.04 18.40 28.34
C ALA A 443 -25.16 17.82 29.45
N LEU A 444 -24.52 18.67 30.25
CA LEU A 444 -23.64 18.23 31.34
C LEU A 444 -24.42 17.55 32.48
N ALA A 445 -25.61 18.04 32.81
CA ALA A 445 -26.49 17.44 33.83
C ALA A 445 -27.05 16.07 33.38
N SER A 446 -27.17 15.82 32.07
CA SER A 446 -27.66 14.54 31.56
C SER A 446 -26.69 13.36 31.77
N ILE A 447 -25.43 13.63 32.16
CA ILE A 447 -24.44 12.58 32.42
C ILE A 447 -24.65 12.03 33.84
N ASP A 448 -25.28 10.85 33.93
CA ASP A 448 -25.39 10.13 35.21
C ASP A 448 -24.04 9.50 35.60
N ARG A 449 -23.28 10.25 36.39
CA ARG A 449 -21.95 9.87 36.89
C ARG A 449 -21.96 8.57 37.69
N LYS A 450 -23.05 8.27 38.41
CA LYS A 450 -23.13 7.08 39.28
C LYS A 450 -23.28 5.82 38.44
N SER A 451 -24.25 5.79 37.53
CA SER A 451 -24.44 4.64 36.64
C SER A 451 -23.25 4.48 35.69
N LEU A 452 -22.68 5.58 35.20
CA LEU A 452 -21.48 5.56 34.36
C LEU A 452 -20.29 4.91 35.06
N ARG A 453 -20.03 5.27 36.33
CA ARG A 453 -18.99 4.63 37.14
C ARG A 453 -19.24 3.13 37.32
N ASN A 454 -20.49 2.75 37.60
CA ASN A 454 -20.85 1.34 37.79
C ASN A 454 -20.62 0.54 36.51
N PHE A 455 -21.02 1.08 35.35
CA PHE A 455 -20.73 0.47 34.06
C PHE A 455 -19.24 0.27 33.83
N ILE A 456 -18.41 1.31 34.02
CA ILE A 456 -16.95 1.19 33.86
C ILE A 456 -16.38 0.12 34.80
N LEU A 457 -16.86 0.03 36.04
CA LEU A 457 -16.45 -0.99 37.00
C LEU A 457 -16.75 -2.41 36.49
N THR A 458 -17.90 -2.63 35.84
CA THR A 458 -18.24 -3.95 35.27
C THR A 458 -17.36 -4.35 34.09
N MET A 459 -16.70 -3.38 33.44
CA MET A 459 -15.79 -3.63 32.31
C MET A 459 -14.36 -3.97 32.76
N ARG A 460 -14.00 -3.62 33.99
CA ARG A 460 -12.66 -3.84 34.55
C ARG A 460 -12.34 -5.33 34.65
N GLN A 461 -11.14 -5.72 34.20
CA GLN A 461 -10.62 -7.07 34.28
C GLN A 461 -9.59 -7.23 35.41
N PRO A 462 -9.39 -8.44 35.94
CA PRO A 462 -8.44 -8.68 37.05
C PRO A 462 -6.98 -8.34 36.73
N ASN A 463 -6.59 -8.38 35.45
CA ASN A 463 -5.21 -8.13 34.99
C ASN A 463 -4.90 -6.64 34.76
N GLY A 464 -5.84 -5.74 35.07
CA GLY A 464 -5.75 -4.29 34.86
C GLY A 464 -6.34 -3.79 33.53
N SER A 465 -6.77 -4.68 32.62
CA SER A 465 -7.41 -4.30 31.36
C SER A 465 -8.91 -4.01 31.52
N PHE A 466 -9.55 -3.61 30.42
CA PHE A 466 -10.98 -3.40 30.35
C PHE A 466 -11.54 -4.07 29.10
N THR A 467 -12.70 -4.70 29.21
CA THR A 467 -13.47 -5.15 28.04
C THR A 467 -14.28 -3.98 27.49
N ILE A 468 -14.44 -3.88 26.17
CA ILE A 468 -15.14 -2.74 25.56
C ILE A 468 -16.65 -2.74 25.88
N HIS A 469 -17.25 -3.91 26.03
CA HIS A 469 -18.62 -4.14 26.49
C HIS A 469 -18.69 -5.51 27.19
N LYS A 470 -19.83 -5.86 27.81
CA LYS A 470 -20.00 -7.17 28.45
C LYS A 470 -19.78 -8.29 27.43
N GLY A 471 -18.78 -9.14 27.65
CA GLY A 471 -18.41 -10.23 26.75
C GLY A 471 -17.66 -9.80 25.48
N GLY A 472 -17.28 -8.53 25.36
CA GLY A 472 -16.52 -8.00 24.22
C GLY A 472 -15.01 -8.19 24.37
N GLU A 473 -14.27 -7.67 23.38
CA GLU A 473 -12.81 -7.69 23.35
C GLU A 473 -12.19 -6.77 24.42
N SER A 474 -10.90 -6.97 24.72
CA SER A 474 -10.17 -6.21 25.74
C SER A 474 -8.86 -5.67 25.18
N ASP A 475 -8.88 -4.44 24.68
CA ASP A 475 -7.68 -3.74 24.18
C ASP A 475 -7.53 -2.33 24.80
N VAL A 476 -6.44 -1.64 24.48
CA VAL A 476 -6.14 -0.30 25.02
C VAL A 476 -7.20 0.77 24.68
N ARG A 477 -8.09 0.56 23.68
CA ARG A 477 -9.20 1.48 23.41
C ARG A 477 -10.18 1.48 24.55
N ALA A 478 -10.49 0.31 25.10
CA ALA A 478 -11.38 0.18 26.26
C ALA A 478 -10.82 0.93 27.46
N VAL A 479 -9.51 0.79 27.70
CA VAL A 479 -8.82 1.52 28.76
C VAL A 479 -8.93 3.03 28.56
N TYR A 480 -8.56 3.54 27.38
CA TYR A 480 -8.62 4.98 27.11
C TYR A 480 -10.05 5.53 27.20
N CYS A 481 -11.04 4.84 26.64
CA CYS A 481 -12.43 5.27 26.70
C CYS A 481 -12.95 5.33 28.15
N ALA A 482 -12.69 4.30 28.96
CA ALA A 482 -13.07 4.26 30.36
C ALA A 482 -12.41 5.39 31.16
N LEU A 483 -11.10 5.59 30.96
CA LEU A 483 -10.28 6.50 31.75
C LEU A 483 -10.52 7.96 31.36
N SER A 484 -10.66 8.24 30.07
CA SER A 484 -10.98 9.57 29.54
C SER A 484 -12.31 10.06 30.09
N VAL A 485 -13.35 9.22 30.04
CA VAL A 485 -14.68 9.53 30.58
C VAL A 485 -14.66 9.67 32.11
N ALA A 486 -14.00 8.74 32.81
CA ALA A 486 -13.91 8.80 34.27
C ALA A 486 -13.20 10.07 34.75
N SER A 487 -12.11 10.44 34.08
CA SER A 487 -11.30 11.61 34.40
C SER A 487 -12.05 12.91 34.14
N ILE A 488 -12.59 13.11 32.93
CA ILE A 488 -13.23 14.39 32.58
C ILE A 488 -14.53 14.66 33.33
N CYS A 489 -15.26 13.61 33.73
CA CYS A 489 -16.49 13.69 34.53
C CYS A 489 -16.22 13.65 36.05
N GLU A 490 -14.94 13.70 36.47
CA GLU A 490 -14.52 13.68 37.88
C GLU A 490 -15.18 12.53 38.66
N LEU A 491 -15.18 11.31 38.10
CA LEU A 491 -15.82 10.16 38.78
C LEU A 491 -15.03 9.80 40.05
N PRO A 492 -15.71 9.43 41.15
CA PRO A 492 -15.03 9.13 42.41
C PRO A 492 -14.32 7.77 42.39
N GLY A 493 -13.22 7.65 43.14
CA GLY A 493 -12.51 6.38 43.36
C GLY A 493 -11.75 5.85 42.14
N GLN A 494 -11.17 6.74 41.33
CA GLN A 494 -10.44 6.36 40.11
C GLN A 494 -9.22 5.49 40.38
N GLU A 495 -8.53 5.68 41.51
CA GLU A 495 -7.37 4.85 41.91
C GLU A 495 -7.76 3.37 42.04
N GLN A 496 -8.90 3.09 42.67
CA GLN A 496 -9.43 1.73 42.77
C GLN A 496 -9.90 1.21 41.41
N LEU A 497 -10.51 2.08 40.60
CA LEU A 497 -11.07 1.70 39.31
C LEU A 497 -9.98 1.29 38.31
N PHE A 498 -8.84 1.97 38.32
CA PHE A 498 -7.74 1.76 37.38
C PHE A 498 -6.48 1.15 38.02
N GLY A 499 -6.64 0.50 39.17
CA GLY A 499 -5.58 -0.31 39.77
C GLY A 499 -5.03 -1.34 38.79
N ASP A 500 -3.70 -1.45 38.70
CA ASP A 500 -2.94 -2.31 37.79
C ASP A 500 -3.04 -1.98 36.29
N THR A 501 -3.85 -1.00 35.90
CA THR A 501 -4.06 -0.61 34.49
C THR A 501 -2.78 -0.09 33.85
N ALA A 502 -1.99 0.72 34.56
CA ALA A 502 -0.70 1.19 34.04
C ALA A 502 0.26 0.02 33.76
N ALA A 503 0.31 -0.97 34.66
CA ALA A 503 1.12 -2.17 34.47
C ALA A 503 0.63 -2.99 33.26
N TRP A 504 -0.68 -3.07 33.03
CA TRP A 504 -1.22 -3.70 31.82
C TRP A 504 -0.84 -2.96 30.53
N ILE A 505 -1.00 -1.63 30.49
CA ILE A 505 -0.65 -0.81 29.32
C ILE A 505 0.83 -0.95 28.95
N THR A 506 1.74 -0.95 29.93
CA THR A 506 3.20 -1.05 29.67
C THR A 506 3.57 -2.34 28.95
N ARG A 507 2.82 -3.45 29.15
CA ARG A 507 3.03 -4.71 28.42
C ARG A 507 2.57 -4.64 26.96
N CYS A 508 1.78 -3.63 26.58
CA CYS A 508 1.39 -3.40 25.20
C CYS A 508 2.47 -2.65 24.40
N GLN A 509 3.51 -2.12 25.05
CA GLN A 509 4.64 -1.52 24.34
C GLN A 509 5.42 -2.62 23.60
N THR A 510 5.64 -2.41 22.31
CA THR A 510 6.25 -3.40 21.41
C THR A 510 7.75 -3.18 21.24
N TYR A 511 8.42 -4.14 20.59
CA TYR A 511 9.82 -4.00 20.18
C TYR A 511 10.07 -2.84 19.20
N GLU A 512 9.04 -2.39 18.49
CA GLU A 512 9.15 -1.28 17.53
C GLU A 512 9.23 0.07 18.24
N GLY A 513 8.72 0.15 19.47
CA GLY A 513 8.67 1.34 20.31
C GLY A 513 7.25 1.83 20.60
N GLY A 514 6.34 1.75 19.62
CA GLY A 514 4.91 2.05 19.81
C GLY A 514 4.14 0.94 20.54
N PHE A 515 2.83 1.10 20.68
CA PHE A 515 1.95 0.17 21.40
C PHE A 515 1.00 -0.59 20.46
N GLY A 516 0.81 -1.87 20.74
CA GLY A 516 -0.26 -2.68 20.17
C GLY A 516 -1.57 -2.53 20.94
N GLY A 517 -2.65 -3.08 20.38
CA GLY A 517 -3.97 -3.11 21.03
C GLY A 517 -3.93 -3.89 22.35
N GLU A 518 -3.19 -4.99 22.33
CA GLU A 518 -2.96 -5.91 23.43
C GLU A 518 -1.47 -6.31 23.46
N PRO A 519 -0.98 -6.95 24.54
CA PRO A 519 0.38 -7.45 24.58
C PRO A 519 0.69 -8.38 23.39
N ASN A 520 1.86 -8.19 22.79
CA ASN A 520 2.35 -8.93 21.62
C ASN A 520 1.67 -8.61 20.26
N CYS A 521 0.79 -7.61 20.19
CA CYS A 521 0.32 -7.07 18.91
C CYS A 521 1.31 -6.10 18.26
N GLU A 522 1.16 -5.86 16.95
CA GLU A 522 1.93 -4.86 16.20
C GLU A 522 1.68 -3.44 16.73
N ALA A 523 2.71 -2.58 16.70
CA ALA A 523 2.55 -1.18 17.10
C ALA A 523 1.63 -0.42 16.14
N HIS A 524 0.67 0.35 16.66
CA HIS A 524 -0.28 1.13 15.86
C HIS A 524 -0.52 2.51 16.46
N SER A 525 -0.63 3.56 15.64
CA SER A 525 -0.71 4.94 16.14
C SER A 525 -1.98 5.18 16.98
N GLY A 526 -3.13 4.64 16.55
CA GLY A 526 -4.36 4.69 17.35
C GLY A 526 -4.24 4.02 18.74
N TYR A 527 -3.63 2.84 18.82
CA TYR A 527 -3.40 2.14 20.10
C TYR A 527 -2.31 2.82 20.93
N THR A 528 -1.27 3.35 20.27
CA THR A 528 -0.20 4.15 20.88
C THR A 528 -0.76 5.41 21.53
N PHE A 529 -1.66 6.12 20.86
CA PHE A 529 -2.37 7.25 21.45
C PHE A 529 -3.18 6.80 22.67
N CYS A 530 -4.01 5.77 22.54
CA CYS A 530 -4.83 5.28 23.65
C CYS A 530 -3.97 4.92 24.88
N ALA A 531 -2.85 4.24 24.67
CA ALA A 531 -1.91 3.87 25.72
C ALA A 531 -1.25 5.10 26.38
N LEU A 532 -0.67 6.01 25.59
CA LEU A 532 0.03 7.19 26.10
C LEU A 532 -0.92 8.17 26.79
N ALA A 533 -2.08 8.44 26.19
CA ALA A 533 -3.11 9.28 26.78
C ALA A 533 -3.59 8.70 28.13
N SER A 534 -3.83 7.39 28.19
CA SER A 534 -4.21 6.73 29.46
C SER A 534 -3.12 6.83 30.51
N LEU A 535 -1.85 6.63 30.14
CA LEU A 535 -0.73 6.76 31.06
C LEU A 535 -0.51 8.20 31.52
N ALA A 536 -0.75 9.20 30.66
CA ALA A 536 -0.71 10.61 31.02
C ALA A 536 -1.79 10.94 32.05
N LEU A 537 -3.02 10.48 31.82
CA LEU A 537 -4.14 10.65 32.77
C LEU A 537 -3.90 9.93 34.11
N LEU A 538 -3.26 8.75 34.08
CA LEU A 538 -2.82 8.03 35.29
C LEU A 538 -1.61 8.64 35.99
N ARG A 539 -0.93 9.62 35.35
CA ARG A 539 0.37 10.15 35.79
C ARG A 539 1.45 9.07 35.93
N LYS A 540 1.45 8.10 35.01
CA LYS A 540 2.36 6.94 34.97
C LYS A 540 3.16 6.83 33.66
N ALA A 541 3.31 7.93 32.92
CA ALA A 541 4.05 7.93 31.66
C ALA A 541 5.54 7.55 31.81
N HIS A 542 6.14 7.75 32.98
CA HIS A 542 7.53 7.36 33.27
C HIS A 542 7.78 5.83 33.19
N LEU A 543 6.73 5.00 33.14
CA LEU A 543 6.85 3.55 33.07
C LEU A 543 7.19 3.00 31.68
N VAL A 544 7.20 3.84 30.64
CA VAL A 544 7.40 3.40 29.25
C VAL A 544 8.78 3.79 28.75
N ASN A 545 9.29 3.05 27.77
CA ASN A 545 10.51 3.45 27.07
C ASN A 545 10.23 4.64 26.14
N ARG A 546 10.36 5.85 26.68
CA ARG A 546 10.07 7.11 25.98
C ARG A 546 10.87 7.27 24.69
N ASP A 547 12.16 6.96 24.70
CA ASP A 547 13.03 7.12 23.52
C ASP A 547 12.59 6.21 22.37
N ALA A 548 12.20 4.97 22.68
CA ALA A 548 11.69 4.03 21.70
C ALA A 548 10.35 4.53 21.10
N VAL A 549 9.43 5.02 21.94
CA VAL A 549 8.16 5.60 21.48
C VAL A 549 8.39 6.81 20.58
N LEU A 550 9.25 7.75 20.99
CA LEU A 550 9.55 8.96 20.22
C LEU A 550 10.14 8.60 18.87
N LYS A 551 11.15 7.72 18.85
CA LYS A 551 11.73 7.21 17.60
C LYS A 551 10.66 6.56 16.71
N TRP A 552 9.76 5.78 17.29
CA TRP A 552 8.69 5.14 16.53
C TRP A 552 7.73 6.17 15.93
N LEU A 553 7.26 7.14 16.72
CA LEU A 553 6.32 8.19 16.30
C LEU A 553 6.85 9.07 15.17
N VAL A 554 8.11 9.52 15.24
CA VAL A 554 8.69 10.38 14.20
C VAL A 554 8.84 9.65 12.87
N ASN A 555 9.10 8.33 12.90
CA ASN A 555 9.19 7.49 11.70
C ASN A 555 7.81 7.10 11.12
N ARG A 556 6.72 7.63 11.67
CA ARG A 556 5.38 7.51 11.07
C ARG A 556 5.07 8.65 10.10
N GLN A 557 5.80 9.76 10.14
CA GLN A 557 5.61 10.81 9.14
C GLN A 557 6.23 10.40 7.82
N MET A 558 5.45 10.50 6.75
CA MET A 558 5.84 10.06 5.42
C MET A 558 6.58 11.19 4.71
N SER A 559 7.81 10.93 4.25
CA SER A 559 8.69 11.95 3.69
C SER A 559 8.18 12.54 2.38
N SER A 560 7.53 11.72 1.55
CA SER A 560 6.93 12.19 0.30
C SER A 560 5.61 12.90 0.60
N GLU A 561 4.70 12.29 1.33
CA GLU A 561 3.33 12.76 1.47
C GLU A 561 3.13 13.86 2.53
N GLY A 562 3.98 13.90 3.56
CA GLY A 562 3.89 14.84 4.70
C GLY A 562 2.92 14.42 5.81
N GLY A 563 1.94 13.57 5.50
CA GLY A 563 1.02 12.97 6.47
C GLY A 563 1.64 11.81 7.25
N PHE A 564 0.82 11.11 8.04
CA PHE A 564 1.26 9.97 8.87
C PHE A 564 0.68 8.63 8.39
N GLN A 565 1.49 7.58 8.45
CA GLN A 565 1.02 6.19 8.41
C GLN A 565 0.75 5.69 9.83
N GLY A 566 -0.25 4.80 10.01
CA GLY A 566 -0.58 4.28 11.34
C GLY A 566 0.38 3.21 11.87
N ARG A 567 1.12 2.56 10.97
CA ARG A 567 2.05 1.43 11.24
C ARG A 567 3.15 1.43 10.19
N ALA A 568 4.26 0.76 10.47
CA ALA A 568 5.36 0.65 9.51
C ALA A 568 4.91 -0.06 8.22
N ASN A 569 5.39 0.42 7.07
CA ASN A 569 5.10 -0.15 5.74
C ASN A 569 3.61 -0.15 5.35
N LYS A 570 2.84 0.82 5.86
CA LYS A 570 1.44 1.04 5.48
C LYS A 570 1.30 2.44 4.88
N LEU A 571 0.19 2.68 4.20
CA LEU A 571 -0.02 3.94 3.51
C LEU A 571 -0.26 5.09 4.51
N VAL A 572 0.04 6.31 4.07
CA VAL A 572 -0.42 7.53 4.72
C VAL A 572 -1.95 7.54 4.84
N ASP A 573 -2.47 8.15 5.91
CA ASP A 573 -3.91 8.34 6.12
C ASP A 573 -4.18 9.60 6.98
N GLY A 574 -5.13 10.40 6.55
CA GLY A 574 -5.56 11.66 7.16
C GLY A 574 -5.95 11.54 8.63
N CYS A 575 -6.53 10.42 9.08
CA CYS A 575 -6.91 10.27 10.49
C CYS A 575 -5.70 10.17 11.43
N TYR A 576 -4.56 9.67 10.95
CA TYR A 576 -3.33 9.63 11.75
C TYR A 576 -2.71 11.00 11.95
N SER A 577 -3.20 12.03 11.26
CA SER A 577 -2.88 13.43 11.59
C SER A 577 -3.18 13.73 13.04
N TYR A 578 -4.26 13.18 13.63
CA TYR A 578 -4.53 13.31 15.07
C TYR A 578 -3.87 12.18 15.87
N TRP A 579 -4.16 10.91 15.53
CA TRP A 579 -3.71 9.78 16.35
C TRP A 579 -2.20 9.72 16.53
N ASN A 580 -1.40 10.21 15.58
CA ASN A 580 0.04 10.25 15.73
C ASN A 580 0.52 11.54 16.42
N THR A 581 0.02 12.72 16.03
CA THR A 581 0.53 13.99 16.59
C THR A 581 0.14 14.21 18.04
N ALA A 582 -1.06 13.79 18.44
CA ALA A 582 -1.54 13.90 19.81
C ALA A 582 -0.71 13.04 20.80
N CYS A 583 0.02 12.02 20.29
CA CYS A 583 0.97 11.27 21.11
C CYS A 583 2.13 12.13 21.61
N PHE A 584 2.61 13.08 20.80
CA PHE A 584 3.66 14.01 21.24
C PHE A 584 3.16 14.86 22.41
N SER A 585 1.94 15.38 22.32
CA SER A 585 1.31 16.12 23.42
C SER A 585 1.07 15.29 24.69
N ALA A 586 0.70 14.01 24.54
CA ALA A 586 0.53 13.12 25.69
C ALA A 586 1.86 12.87 26.42
N LEU A 587 2.98 12.79 25.68
CA LEU A 587 4.33 12.70 26.25
C LEU A 587 4.77 14.04 26.87
N ASP A 588 4.47 15.16 26.21
CA ASP A 588 4.70 16.52 26.70
C ASP A 588 4.02 16.78 28.05
N SER A 589 2.72 16.49 28.12
CA SER A 589 1.89 16.71 29.32
C SER A 589 2.40 15.92 30.53
N SER A 590 3.12 14.82 30.29
CA SER A 590 3.78 14.06 31.35
C SER A 590 5.13 14.63 31.81
N ALA A 591 5.80 15.42 30.97
CA ALA A 591 7.06 16.09 31.28
C ALA A 591 6.87 17.36 32.14
N VAL A 592 5.67 17.95 32.14
CA VAL A 592 5.33 19.14 32.97
C VAL A 592 5.41 18.87 34.48
N ASN A 593 5.46 17.60 34.90
CA ASN A 593 5.53 17.23 36.32
C ASN A 593 6.96 16.97 36.84
N ASP A 594 7.98 17.07 36.00
CA ASP A 594 9.38 16.97 36.44
C ASP A 594 10.00 18.37 36.46
N GLN A 595 10.42 18.83 37.64
CA GLN A 595 11.03 20.15 37.89
C GLN A 595 12.44 20.30 37.27
N SER A 596 12.71 19.66 36.14
CA SER A 596 13.92 19.86 35.35
C SER A 596 13.61 20.71 34.13
N SER A 597 13.78 22.01 34.31
CA SER A 597 13.82 23.06 33.30
C SER A 597 14.91 22.81 32.25
N GLN A 598 14.62 22.03 31.20
CA GLN A 598 15.43 22.03 29.95
C GLN A 598 14.83 21.25 28.75
N PHE A 599 13.51 21.06 28.66
CA PHE A 599 12.95 20.41 27.47
C PHE A 599 12.63 21.44 26.37
N GLN A 600 13.25 21.25 25.19
CA GLN A 600 12.85 21.98 23.99
C GLN A 600 11.38 21.68 23.70
N PRO A 601 10.56 22.68 23.30
CA PRO A 601 9.20 22.42 22.87
C PRO A 601 9.23 21.34 21.78
N PHE A 602 8.32 20.37 21.86
CA PHE A 602 8.22 19.27 20.89
C PHE A 602 7.87 19.76 19.47
N SER A 603 7.76 21.08 19.25
CA SER A 603 7.53 21.77 17.97
C SER A 603 8.53 21.43 16.86
N LYS A 604 9.57 20.62 17.13
CA LYS A 604 10.55 20.17 16.14
C LYS A 604 10.63 18.64 15.94
N LEU A 605 9.78 17.85 16.58
CA LEU A 605 9.86 16.38 16.46
C LEU A 605 9.15 15.82 15.21
N PHE A 606 8.23 16.59 14.63
CA PHE A 606 7.64 16.27 13.34
C PHE A 606 7.48 17.54 12.51
N ASP A 607 7.41 17.39 11.20
CA ASP A 607 7.27 18.50 10.27
C ASP A 607 5.82 18.98 10.23
N THR A 608 5.53 20.04 10.99
CA THR A 608 4.20 20.65 11.08
C THR A 608 3.78 21.28 9.76
N SER A 609 4.71 21.78 8.93
CA SER A 609 4.40 22.38 7.64
C SER A 609 3.99 21.31 6.63
N ALA A 610 4.72 20.18 6.59
CA ALA A 610 4.38 19.05 5.73
C ALA A 610 3.04 18.42 6.10
N LEU A 611 2.70 18.33 7.40
CA LEU A 611 1.39 17.83 7.81
C LEU A 611 0.26 18.80 7.41
N GLN A 612 0.42 20.11 7.64
CA GLN A 612 -0.56 21.11 7.20
C GLN A 612 -0.77 21.05 5.68
N SER A 613 0.32 20.95 4.91
CA SER A 613 0.28 20.77 3.45
C SER A 613 -0.49 19.50 3.07
N TYR A 614 -0.20 18.35 3.68
CA TYR A 614 -0.92 17.09 3.41
C TYR A 614 -2.43 17.22 3.65
N VAL A 615 -2.84 17.83 4.76
CA VAL A 615 -4.25 18.03 5.08
C VAL A 615 -4.93 18.93 4.04
N LEU A 616 -4.35 20.08 3.75
CA LEU A 616 -4.93 21.08 2.84
C LEU A 616 -4.92 20.59 1.38
N GLU A 617 -3.89 19.88 0.95
CA GLU A 617 -3.69 19.57 -0.46
C GLU A 617 -4.28 18.23 -0.89
N ALA A 618 -4.23 17.23 0.00
CA ALA A 618 -4.59 15.83 -0.33
C ALA A 618 -5.89 15.37 0.34
N CYS A 619 -6.18 15.82 1.56
CA CYS A 619 -7.27 15.28 2.39
C CYS A 619 -8.62 15.99 2.19
N GLN A 620 -8.67 17.14 1.50
CA GLN A 620 -9.94 17.82 1.22
C GLN A 620 -10.70 17.17 0.07
N ALA A 621 -11.98 16.87 0.26
CA ALA A 621 -12.85 16.42 -0.82
C ALA A 621 -13.53 17.63 -1.51
N PRO A 622 -13.63 17.66 -2.84
CA PRO A 622 -14.28 18.77 -3.56
C PRO A 622 -15.76 18.98 -3.19
N SER A 623 -16.44 17.95 -2.70
CA SER A 623 -17.84 17.98 -2.25
C SER A 623 -18.04 18.44 -0.80
N GLY A 624 -16.95 18.79 -0.09
CA GLY A 624 -16.94 18.96 1.36
C GLY A 624 -16.64 17.65 2.11
N GLY A 625 -16.28 17.79 3.38
CA GLY A 625 -15.66 16.73 4.20
C GLY A 625 -14.17 16.53 3.92
N LEU A 626 -13.49 15.85 4.83
CA LEU A 626 -12.12 15.36 4.66
C LEU A 626 -12.10 13.83 4.62
N ARG A 627 -11.02 13.27 4.07
CA ARG A 627 -10.87 11.84 3.75
C ARG A 627 -9.53 11.30 4.21
N ASP A 628 -9.42 9.97 4.19
CA ASP A 628 -8.18 9.22 4.38
C ASP A 628 -7.04 9.74 3.46
N LYS A 629 -7.24 9.62 2.13
CA LYS A 629 -6.24 9.96 1.11
C LYS A 629 -6.92 10.25 -0.24
N PRO A 630 -6.22 10.74 -1.29
CA PRO A 630 -6.86 11.27 -2.50
C PRO A 630 -7.83 10.37 -3.27
N ASP A 631 -7.68 9.05 -3.19
CA ASP A 631 -8.54 8.07 -3.89
C ASP A 631 -9.72 7.55 -3.04
N LYS A 632 -9.98 8.15 -1.87
CA LYS A 632 -11.06 7.78 -0.96
C LYS A 632 -12.17 8.84 -0.91
N SER A 633 -13.38 8.39 -0.60
CA SER A 633 -14.52 9.26 -0.31
C SER A 633 -14.36 9.90 1.07
N PRO A 634 -14.92 11.11 1.30
CA PRO A 634 -14.94 11.72 2.62
C PRO A 634 -15.96 11.04 3.54
N ASP A 635 -15.65 10.99 4.83
CA ASP A 635 -16.54 10.54 5.90
C ASP A 635 -16.38 11.44 7.14
N LEU A 636 -17.33 11.36 8.09
CA LEU A 636 -17.28 12.17 9.31
C LEU A 636 -16.10 11.81 10.22
N TYR A 637 -15.68 10.55 10.24
CA TYR A 637 -14.53 10.09 11.04
C TYR A 637 -13.24 10.80 10.57
N HIS A 638 -12.93 10.73 9.28
CA HIS A 638 -11.77 11.41 8.70
C HIS A 638 -11.92 12.92 8.74
N THR A 639 -13.12 13.47 8.54
CA THR A 639 -13.37 14.91 8.72
C THR A 639 -12.97 15.36 10.12
N CYS A 640 -13.42 14.65 11.15
CA CYS A 640 -13.10 14.94 12.55
C CYS A 640 -11.60 14.82 12.82
N TYR A 641 -11.00 13.65 12.62
CA TYR A 641 -9.61 13.41 13.02
C TYR A 641 -8.58 14.14 12.17
N THR A 642 -8.87 14.42 10.90
CA THR A 642 -7.97 15.23 10.07
C THR A 642 -7.98 16.69 10.53
N LEU A 643 -9.14 17.26 10.87
CA LEU A 643 -9.24 18.61 11.46
C LEU A 643 -8.60 18.66 12.85
N SER A 644 -8.78 17.63 13.69
CA SER A 644 -8.12 17.56 14.99
C SER A 644 -6.59 17.51 14.84
N GLY A 645 -6.09 16.76 13.87
CA GLY A 645 -4.66 16.73 13.54
C GLY A 645 -4.14 18.06 13.02
N LEU A 646 -4.92 18.77 12.20
CA LEU A 646 -4.60 20.12 11.74
C LEU A 646 -4.49 21.11 12.91
N SER A 647 -5.44 21.05 13.86
CA SER A 647 -5.43 21.86 15.08
C SER A 647 -4.18 21.62 15.92
N VAL A 648 -3.84 20.34 16.18
CA VAL A 648 -2.61 19.99 16.90
C VAL A 648 -1.36 20.44 16.14
N SER A 649 -1.33 20.28 14.82
CA SER A 649 -0.21 20.73 13.98
C SER A 649 -0.02 22.25 14.04
N GLN A 650 -1.11 23.02 14.02
CA GLN A 650 -1.08 24.48 14.09
C GLN A 650 -0.62 24.97 15.46
N PHE A 651 -0.99 24.27 16.55
CA PHE A 651 -0.52 24.57 17.90
C PHE A 651 1.01 24.45 18.04
N TYR A 652 1.63 23.46 17.39
CA TYR A 652 3.08 23.25 17.43
C TYR A 652 3.85 24.00 16.33
N SER A 653 3.16 24.65 15.39
CA SER A 653 3.79 25.35 14.27
C SER A 653 4.15 26.79 14.64
N ASP A 654 5.23 27.31 14.06
CA ASP A 654 5.58 28.73 14.15
C ASP A 654 4.61 29.65 13.36
N GLY A 655 3.70 29.06 12.58
CA GLY A 655 2.66 29.78 11.84
C GLY A 655 1.63 28.88 11.15
N ILE A 656 0.57 29.51 10.65
CA ILE A 656 -0.49 28.85 9.88
C ILE A 656 -0.12 28.83 8.41
N LEU A 657 -0.02 27.65 7.81
CA LEU A 657 0.37 27.50 6.41
C LEU A 657 -0.64 28.19 5.49
N ASN A 658 -0.14 28.99 4.55
CA ASN A 658 -0.90 29.82 3.60
C ASN A 658 -1.83 30.88 4.23
N GLY A 659 -1.69 31.19 5.53
CA GLY A 659 -2.38 32.31 6.20
C GLY A 659 -3.53 31.91 7.12
N ASN A 660 -4.05 32.89 7.86
CA ASN A 660 -5.00 32.69 8.98
C ASN A 660 -6.36 32.13 8.57
N GLN A 661 -6.75 32.20 7.30
CA GLN A 661 -7.99 31.59 6.80
C GLN A 661 -8.02 30.06 7.01
N ASN A 662 -6.84 29.42 7.07
CA ASN A 662 -6.68 27.99 7.33
C ASN A 662 -6.68 27.63 8.82
N ASN A 663 -6.72 28.61 9.73
CA ASN A 663 -6.68 28.37 11.17
C ASN A 663 -7.92 27.61 11.65
N VAL A 664 -7.77 26.54 12.43
CA VAL A 664 -8.88 25.83 13.08
C VAL A 664 -8.80 26.02 14.60
N GLU A 665 -9.94 25.88 15.28
CA GLU A 665 -9.98 26.08 16.72
C GLU A 665 -9.13 25.05 17.47
N SER A 666 -8.56 25.46 18.61
CA SER A 666 -7.66 24.64 19.43
C SER A 666 -8.42 23.53 20.17
N VAL A 667 -7.87 22.32 20.11
CA VAL A 667 -8.41 21.14 20.79
C VAL A 667 -7.49 20.67 21.92
N HIS A 668 -8.08 20.13 22.98
CA HIS A 668 -7.33 19.46 24.03
C HIS A 668 -6.76 18.15 23.48
N PRO A 669 -5.42 17.95 23.48
CA PRO A 669 -4.81 16.85 22.75
C PRO A 669 -5.14 15.47 23.34
N ILE A 670 -5.33 15.35 24.66
CA ILE A 670 -5.68 14.09 25.32
C ILE A 670 -7.16 13.71 25.15
N TYR A 671 -8.12 14.64 25.28
CA TYR A 671 -9.56 14.33 25.26
C TYR A 671 -10.20 14.53 23.87
N ASN A 672 -9.50 15.18 22.95
CA ASN A 672 -10.00 15.62 21.65
C ASN A 672 -11.36 16.32 21.70
N VAL A 673 -11.46 17.33 22.54
CA VAL A 673 -12.58 18.27 22.59
C VAL A 673 -12.01 19.68 22.56
N HIS A 674 -12.81 20.66 22.17
CA HIS A 674 -12.39 22.05 22.19
C HIS A 674 -11.97 22.51 23.60
N ILE A 675 -10.97 23.39 23.68
CA ILE A 675 -10.35 23.78 24.96
C ILE A 675 -11.34 24.45 25.93
N ASP A 676 -12.28 25.24 25.42
CA ASP A 676 -13.34 25.86 26.23
C ASP A 676 -14.36 24.85 26.75
N ALA A 677 -14.71 23.85 25.92
CA ALA A 677 -15.64 22.78 26.31
C ALA A 677 -15.03 21.94 27.44
N TYR A 678 -13.74 21.59 27.31
CA TYR A 678 -12.96 20.97 28.39
C TYR A 678 -12.97 21.81 29.66
N SER A 679 -12.64 23.11 29.55
CA SER A 679 -12.57 24.03 30.70
C SER A 679 -13.93 24.23 31.37
N LYS A 680 -15.02 24.19 30.62
CA LYS A 680 -16.38 24.24 31.16
C LYS A 680 -16.75 22.94 31.89
N ALA A 681 -16.47 21.77 31.30
CA ALA A 681 -16.73 20.48 31.94
C ALA A 681 -15.96 20.33 33.27
N GLN A 682 -14.67 20.72 33.28
CA GLN A 682 -13.84 20.70 34.48
C GLN A 682 -14.41 21.59 35.61
N ARG A 683 -14.92 22.78 35.29
CA ARG A 683 -15.58 23.64 36.30
C ARG A 683 -16.89 23.05 36.78
N TYR A 684 -17.68 22.47 35.88
CA TYR A 684 -19.00 21.93 36.20
C TYR A 684 -18.92 20.68 37.10
N PHE A 685 -18.02 19.72 36.81
CA PHE A 685 -17.97 18.47 37.56
C PHE A 685 -17.16 18.54 38.87
N LYS A 686 -16.37 19.60 39.07
CA LYS A 686 -15.66 19.89 40.33
C LYS A 686 -16.48 20.72 41.31
N ALA A 687 -17.48 21.46 40.83
CA ALA A 687 -18.49 22.10 41.67
C ALA A 687 -19.39 21.03 42.29
#